data_AF-A0A2G5THX0-F1
#
_entry.id   AF-A0A2G5THX0-F1
#
_cell.length_a   1.000
_cell.length_b   1.000
_cell.length_c   1.000
_cell.angle_alpha   90.00
_cell.angle_beta   90.00
_cell.angle_gamma   90.00
#
_symmetry.space_group_name_H-M   'P 1'
#
loop_
_entity.id
_entity.type
_entity.pdbx_description
1 polymer ?
#
loop_
_entity_poly.entity_id
_entity_poly.type
_entity_poly.pdbx_seq_one_letter_code
_entity_poly.pdbx_strand_id
1 'polypeptide(L)'
;MSDQGNNSNQLADVASDVPDDTSSDAATSSNNSPDVQPSTPSDATASEAVVPEPRYPKRPNRNADSLMEVKKAKRTAPSKQAYKKRECLELSPWKIQLFSSEWLAGVCLRSVHDQSQNRQISEEAKEVVGGILRKVEDKNCYSYVLPIETPLPESDSFRGMGPVMKKYLLAEPLKAPSKKPNVAPSMRMNYTGHPYLNPETATSEQIVRLVMSGIPVYEEFIHKNNKFLPEGDTELVQKEIDFFVNHAGHPEELSNNGYLPVAVYKVKDNSAEEMEKAKKLACTTSMCMFQNLTNVIGFDDAEFTVDKMNEIAPDYEIEVLRMIPQPPTHNFITQSKVGSQKSNQWDVQNFRHMIRIKEYAEYHNKMISDSKAAYESILEHPEESESILQNLQDKLRASSLPHVGFEVHKEATVIAFGTNIDLDDEEKFPKQAENVAKFPDFLAPHTSTNILNYAQESIKGLNKPQLYLKTPGSRTDPHLENSGLGSVNHNLGPDPCLWYGVPFEYAGAFQRLMTKRLNLTHGNKLDVYAYSYWGIESDCILEGIPLQKCIQKAGDTVFVGIGTFHWVQSIGFATNLSWNIGHENAKQLSTALLMHDNYAAAKQWTLMGIETILWNMVFQKIEVEDEMKKYMRSALMRSLAKAERELQLVQKKNMNVEGPPAPEGVQVVERCMLCSDCLFNFIPWTTRREMETPSTIKIKRKYTKKYEESDEESDEEDEDEELMEQEEGEKIKEENEVQVKEEEDSLEEEEDEMSEKPICFQCIIDNKLFGEITSVSQRYDMAELEAAFDGFKM
;
A
#
# COMPACT_ATOMS: atom_id res chain seq x y z
N MET A 1 -47.25 6.86 -14.06
CA MET A 1 -48.60 7.46 -14.12
C MET A 1 -48.77 8.28 -12.84
N SER A 2 -48.41 9.57 -12.92
CA SER A 2 -49.30 10.75 -12.75
C SER A 2 -49.71 10.95 -11.28
N ASP A 3 -49.33 12.02 -10.59
CA ASP A 3 -49.61 13.41 -10.96
C ASP A 3 -48.63 14.46 -10.40
N GLN A 4 -48.56 15.56 -11.16
CA GLN A 4 -47.88 16.82 -10.89
C GLN A 4 -48.73 17.77 -10.03
N GLY A 5 -48.09 18.72 -9.35
CA GLY A 5 -48.75 19.87 -8.71
C GLY A 5 -47.78 21.03 -8.50
N ASN A 6 -47.68 21.88 -9.52
CA ASN A 6 -46.91 23.12 -9.57
C ASN A 6 -47.64 24.26 -8.84
N ASN A 7 -46.93 25.20 -8.19
CA ASN A 7 -47.41 26.58 -8.09
C ASN A 7 -46.28 27.57 -7.76
N SER A 8 -46.16 28.57 -8.62
CA SER A 8 -45.33 29.77 -8.52
C SER A 8 -46.23 31.01 -8.55
N ASN A 9 -45.81 32.09 -7.88
CA ASN A 9 -46.17 33.49 -8.22
C ASN A 9 -45.35 34.53 -7.43
N GLN A 10 -44.28 35.01 -8.06
CA GLN A 10 -43.98 36.39 -8.51
C GLN A 10 -44.41 37.69 -7.77
N LEU A 11 -43.49 38.69 -7.87
CA LEU A 11 -43.57 40.20 -7.83
C LEU A 11 -43.33 40.90 -6.46
N ALA A 12 -42.61 42.02 -6.29
CA ALA A 12 -41.82 42.93 -7.16
C ALA A 12 -40.95 43.93 -6.33
N ASP A 13 -39.76 44.27 -6.85
CA ASP A 13 -39.02 45.56 -6.97
C ASP A 13 -39.13 46.81 -6.03
N VAL A 14 -37.95 47.47 -5.95
CA VAL A 14 -37.58 48.92 -5.77
C VAL A 14 -37.19 49.50 -4.38
N ALA A 15 -35.86 49.66 -4.23
CA ALA A 15 -35.02 50.82 -3.88
C ALA A 15 -35.29 51.84 -2.74
N SER A 16 -34.15 52.19 -2.13
CA SER A 16 -33.65 53.47 -1.58
C SER A 16 -34.29 54.08 -0.33
N ASP A 17 -33.46 54.29 0.70
CA ASP A 17 -33.42 55.57 1.42
C ASP A 17 -32.05 55.82 2.09
N VAL A 18 -31.63 57.08 1.98
CA VAL A 18 -30.42 57.76 2.48
C VAL A 18 -30.69 58.24 3.93
N PRO A 19 -29.69 58.66 4.72
CA PRO A 19 -29.50 60.12 4.84
C PRO A 19 -28.04 60.60 4.90
N ASP A 20 -27.87 61.83 4.39
CA ASP A 20 -26.77 62.78 4.54
C ASP A 20 -26.35 63.00 6.01
N ASP A 21 -25.10 63.40 6.27
CA ASP A 21 -24.73 64.83 6.33
C ASP A 21 -23.32 65.08 6.94
N THR A 22 -22.73 66.21 6.53
CA THR A 22 -21.66 67.03 7.16
C THR A 22 -20.16 66.80 6.87
N SER A 23 -19.66 67.66 5.97
CA SER A 23 -18.74 68.78 6.27
C SER A 23 -17.35 68.80 5.61
N SER A 24 -17.10 69.99 5.08
CA SER A 24 -15.94 70.56 4.41
C SER A 24 -14.79 70.92 5.36
N ASP A 25 -13.54 70.90 4.89
CA ASP A 25 -12.82 72.12 4.47
C ASP A 25 -11.32 71.90 4.29
N ALA A 26 -10.78 72.68 3.35
CA ALA A 26 -9.39 72.71 2.90
C ALA A 26 -8.46 73.51 3.84
N ALA A 27 -7.14 73.24 3.78
CA ALA A 27 -6.09 74.24 3.44
C ALA A 27 -4.65 73.79 3.78
N THR A 28 -3.79 73.79 2.74
CA THR A 28 -2.41 74.36 2.63
C THR A 28 -1.25 73.90 3.53
N SER A 29 -0.17 73.40 2.90
CA SER A 29 1.13 74.10 2.65
C SER A 29 2.29 73.08 2.43
N SER A 30 2.88 73.03 1.22
CA SER A 30 4.19 73.61 0.79
C SER A 30 5.40 72.73 1.20
N ASN A 31 6.23 72.13 0.33
CA ASN A 31 7.12 72.61 -0.76
C ASN A 31 8.56 72.17 -0.42
N ASN A 32 9.23 71.45 -1.32
CA ASN A 32 10.51 71.87 -1.95
C ASN A 32 11.13 70.74 -2.81
N SER A 33 11.24 71.00 -4.12
CA SER A 33 12.28 70.48 -5.03
C SER A 33 13.43 71.51 -5.13
N PRO A 34 14.60 71.23 -5.74
CA PRO A 34 14.79 71.32 -7.22
C PRO A 34 15.67 70.17 -7.81
N ASP A 35 15.49 69.68 -9.06
CA ASP A 35 15.94 70.19 -10.39
C ASP A 35 17.47 70.40 -10.53
N VAL A 36 18.24 70.12 -11.61
CA VAL A 36 18.05 69.71 -13.04
C VAL A 36 19.46 69.36 -13.65
N GLN A 37 19.48 68.67 -14.81
CA GLN A 37 20.59 68.20 -15.72
C GLN A 37 21.55 69.31 -16.28
N PRO A 38 22.32 69.22 -17.41
CA PRO A 38 22.84 68.16 -18.34
C PRO A 38 24.32 68.38 -18.86
N SER A 39 24.91 67.49 -19.70
CA SER A 39 25.78 67.81 -20.90
C SER A 39 26.70 66.66 -21.42
N THR A 40 26.74 66.45 -22.75
CA THR A 40 27.80 65.81 -23.59
C THR A 40 28.66 66.93 -24.29
N PRO A 41 29.67 66.75 -25.20
CA PRO A 41 30.35 65.58 -25.85
C PRO A 41 31.92 65.67 -26.10
N SER A 42 32.47 64.61 -26.76
CA SER A 42 33.46 64.55 -27.89
C SER A 42 35.01 64.50 -27.76
N ASP A 43 35.57 63.56 -28.56
CA ASP A 43 36.83 63.51 -29.37
C ASP A 43 38.19 63.04 -28.77
N ALA A 44 39.05 62.20 -29.42
CA ALA A 44 39.04 61.51 -30.72
C ALA A 44 40.19 60.47 -30.89
N THR A 45 39.95 59.41 -31.72
CA THR A 45 40.85 58.62 -32.63
C THR A 45 42.04 57.80 -32.06
N ALA A 46 42.48 56.62 -32.53
CA ALA A 46 42.22 55.62 -33.61
C ALA A 46 42.84 54.26 -33.09
N SER A 47 42.58 53.03 -33.55
CA SER A 47 42.63 52.42 -34.89
C SER A 47 42.15 50.94 -34.86
N GLU A 48 41.86 50.40 -36.04
CA GLU A 48 41.39 49.06 -36.44
C GLU A 48 42.03 47.81 -35.79
N ALA A 49 41.28 46.71 -35.66
CA ALA A 49 41.60 45.40 -36.27
C ALA A 49 40.59 44.28 -35.93
N VAL A 50 40.38 43.40 -36.91
CA VAL A 50 39.47 42.24 -36.96
C VAL A 50 40.09 40.98 -36.32
N VAL A 51 39.25 40.24 -35.57
CA VAL A 51 39.21 38.80 -35.17
C VAL A 51 40.47 37.92 -35.32
N PRO A 52 40.80 37.12 -34.28
CA PRO A 52 40.83 35.65 -34.46
C PRO A 52 40.21 34.86 -33.29
N GLU A 53 39.50 33.76 -33.61
CA GLU A 53 39.10 32.71 -32.65
C GLU A 53 40.31 32.12 -31.90
N PRO A 54 40.13 31.70 -30.62
CA PRO A 54 41.00 30.69 -30.03
C PRO A 54 40.24 29.50 -29.42
N ARG A 55 40.30 28.39 -30.15
CA ARG A 55 40.69 27.04 -29.71
C ARG A 55 40.28 26.59 -28.29
N TYR A 56 39.38 25.61 -28.24
CA TYR A 56 39.14 24.73 -27.10
C TYR A 56 40.42 24.10 -26.52
N PRO A 57 40.64 24.20 -25.19
CA PRO A 57 41.43 23.22 -24.45
C PRO A 57 40.53 22.07 -23.94
N LYS A 58 41.06 20.86 -24.03
CA LYS A 58 40.40 19.59 -23.67
C LYS A 58 39.96 19.55 -22.19
N ARG A 59 38.79 18.93 -21.95
CA ARG A 59 38.20 18.63 -20.62
C ARG A 59 39.20 17.92 -19.68
N PRO A 60 39.32 18.32 -18.41
CA PRO A 60 39.80 17.43 -17.36
C PRO A 60 38.64 16.64 -16.75
N ASN A 61 38.86 15.34 -16.61
CA ASN A 61 38.00 14.37 -15.96
C ASN A 61 37.85 14.73 -14.48
N ARG A 62 36.63 15.03 -14.00
CA ARG A 62 36.32 15.19 -12.57
C ARG A 62 35.25 14.18 -12.17
N ASN A 63 35.69 12.96 -11.92
CA ASN A 63 34.99 11.95 -11.12
C ASN A 63 35.92 11.61 -9.96
N ALA A 64 35.53 11.96 -8.72
CA ALA A 64 35.88 11.28 -7.45
C ALA A 64 35.70 12.23 -6.24
N ASP A 65 36.04 13.51 -6.36
CA ASP A 65 36.18 14.38 -5.18
C ASP A 65 34.86 14.95 -4.65
N SER A 66 33.85 15.18 -5.51
CA SER A 66 32.53 15.66 -5.05
C SER A 66 31.71 14.61 -4.28
N LEU A 67 32.02 13.32 -4.47
CA LEU A 67 31.42 12.21 -3.72
C LEU A 67 32.04 12.06 -2.32
N MET A 68 33.26 12.56 -2.09
CA MET A 68 33.89 12.52 -0.76
C MET A 68 33.42 13.66 0.15
N GLU A 69 33.17 14.86 -0.38
CA GLU A 69 32.67 15.98 0.43
C GLU A 69 31.21 15.77 0.87
N VAL A 70 30.34 15.22 0.00
CA VAL A 70 28.97 14.81 0.39
C VAL A 70 28.98 13.67 1.43
N LYS A 71 29.97 12.77 1.38
CA LYS A 71 30.17 11.73 2.42
C LYS A 71 30.70 12.29 3.74
N LYS A 72 31.44 13.40 3.73
CA LYS A 72 31.90 14.07 4.96
C LYS A 72 30.80 14.90 5.61
N ALA A 73 29.97 15.60 4.83
CA ALA A 73 28.82 16.34 5.36
C ALA A 73 27.75 15.41 5.99
N LYS A 74 27.59 14.18 5.47
CA LYS A 74 26.73 13.14 6.07
C LYS A 74 27.24 12.57 7.42
N ARG A 75 28.41 12.96 7.92
CA ARG A 75 29.01 12.39 9.16
C ARG A 75 28.80 13.22 10.43
N THR A 76 28.20 14.41 10.37
CA THR A 76 28.18 15.36 11.49
C THR A 76 26.81 15.66 12.10
N ALA A 77 25.76 14.91 11.78
CA ALA A 77 24.47 15.03 12.47
C ALA A 77 24.49 14.27 13.83
N PRO A 78 24.07 14.90 14.96
CA PRO A 78 24.08 14.29 16.30
C PRO A 78 23.31 12.97 16.41
N SER A 79 22.29 12.74 15.57
CA SER A 79 21.46 11.53 15.56
C SER A 79 22.25 10.23 15.29
N LYS A 80 23.37 10.32 14.55
CA LYS A 80 24.22 9.15 14.26
C LYS A 80 25.01 8.66 15.47
N GLN A 81 25.08 9.42 16.57
CA GLN A 81 25.77 8.98 17.78
C GLN A 81 24.94 7.99 18.61
N ALA A 82 23.60 8.07 18.62
CA ALA A 82 22.73 7.18 19.38
C ALA A 82 22.65 5.76 18.77
N TYR A 83 22.71 5.63 17.44
CA TYR A 83 22.58 4.36 16.73
C TYR A 83 23.88 3.89 16.07
N LYS A 84 25.06 4.13 16.68
CA LYS A 84 26.37 3.79 16.07
C LYS A 84 26.57 2.30 15.73
N LYS A 85 25.79 1.40 16.31
CA LYS A 85 25.82 -0.04 15.99
C LYS A 85 24.48 -0.66 16.43
N ARG A 86 23.78 -1.37 15.52
CA ARG A 86 22.62 -2.20 15.88
C ARG A 86 23.12 -3.37 16.73
N GLU A 87 22.64 -3.47 17.97
CA GLU A 87 22.71 -4.72 18.73
C GLU A 87 21.61 -5.63 18.20
N CYS A 88 21.97 -6.58 17.33
CA CYS A 88 21.06 -7.65 16.96
C CYS A 88 21.01 -8.61 18.15
N LEU A 89 19.88 -8.69 18.86
CA LEU A 89 19.69 -9.71 19.89
C LEU A 89 19.78 -11.09 19.23
N GLU A 90 20.89 -11.79 19.47
CA GLU A 90 21.06 -13.19 19.10
C GLU A 90 20.50 -14.06 20.23
N LEU A 91 19.22 -14.41 20.12
CA LEU A 91 18.53 -15.31 21.05
C LEU A 91 18.53 -16.73 20.48
N SER A 92 18.64 -17.73 21.36
CA SER A 92 18.37 -19.13 20.97
C SER A 92 16.87 -19.33 20.71
N PRO A 93 16.46 -20.37 19.94
CA PRO A 93 15.05 -20.63 19.66
C PRO A 93 14.17 -20.67 20.92
N TRP A 94 14.61 -21.38 21.96
CA TRP A 94 13.88 -21.43 23.23
C TRP A 94 13.73 -20.06 23.90
N LYS A 95 14.78 -19.22 23.89
CA LYS A 95 14.72 -17.86 24.45
C LYS A 95 13.77 -16.96 23.66
N ILE A 96 13.64 -17.16 22.34
CA ILE A 96 12.66 -16.45 21.52
C ILE A 96 11.24 -16.82 21.97
N GLN A 97 10.96 -18.11 22.19
CA GLN A 97 9.62 -18.54 22.61
C GLN A 97 9.27 -18.04 24.02
N LEU A 98 10.21 -18.08 24.96
CA LEU A 98 10.00 -17.51 26.29
C LEU A 98 9.71 -16.00 26.21
N PHE A 99 10.56 -15.26 25.49
CA PHE A 99 10.38 -13.81 25.29
C PHE A 99 9.05 -13.46 24.62
N SER A 100 8.66 -14.23 23.60
CA SER A 100 7.39 -14.11 22.89
C SER A 100 6.19 -14.30 23.83
N SER A 101 6.24 -15.34 24.66
CA SER A 101 5.15 -15.70 25.58
C SER A 101 5.02 -14.68 26.73
N GLU A 102 6.15 -14.26 27.32
CA GLU A 102 6.19 -13.21 28.34
C GLU A 102 5.60 -11.89 27.83
N TRP A 103 5.98 -11.49 26.60
CA TRP A 103 5.45 -10.28 25.99
C TRP A 103 3.93 -10.39 25.75
N LEU A 104 3.46 -11.51 25.19
CA LEU A 104 2.03 -11.72 24.96
C LEU A 104 1.23 -11.62 26.27
N ALA A 105 1.67 -12.32 27.32
CA ALA A 105 1.01 -12.31 28.62
C ALA A 105 0.92 -10.88 29.20
N GLY A 106 2.01 -10.10 29.12
CA GLY A 106 2.02 -8.71 29.57
C GLY A 106 1.07 -7.81 28.79
N VAL A 107 0.97 -7.98 27.47
CA VAL A 107 0.03 -7.20 26.63
C VAL A 107 -1.43 -7.59 26.90
N CYS A 108 -1.70 -8.89 27.07
CA CYS A 108 -3.02 -9.38 27.45
C CYS A 108 -3.48 -8.79 28.81
N LEU A 109 -2.59 -8.71 29.80
CA LEU A 109 -2.91 -8.06 31.08
C LEU A 109 -3.13 -6.55 30.93
N ARG A 110 -2.37 -5.88 30.05
CA ARG A 110 -2.59 -4.46 29.73
C ARG A 110 -4.00 -4.22 29.18
N SER A 111 -4.44 -5.05 28.24
CA SER A 111 -5.79 -4.98 27.68
C SER A 111 -6.86 -5.00 28.78
N VAL A 112 -6.77 -5.98 29.70
CA VAL A 112 -7.72 -6.10 30.83
C VAL A 112 -7.62 -4.90 31.77
N HIS A 113 -6.41 -4.45 32.09
CA HIS A 113 -6.18 -3.28 32.93
C HIS A 113 -6.84 -2.03 32.35
N ASP A 114 -6.63 -1.76 31.07
CA ASP A 114 -7.11 -0.55 30.39
C ASP A 114 -8.63 -0.53 30.26
N GLN A 115 -9.28 -1.70 30.22
CA GLN A 115 -10.74 -1.84 30.26
C GLN A 115 -11.32 -1.79 31.68
N SER A 116 -10.50 -1.98 32.72
CA SER A 116 -10.93 -2.05 34.13
C SER A 116 -10.84 -0.70 34.87
N GLN A 117 -10.82 0.43 34.14
CA GLN A 117 -10.67 1.76 34.73
C GLN A 117 -11.70 2.03 35.83
N ASN A 118 -11.25 2.61 36.95
CA ASN A 118 -12.00 2.93 38.18
C ASN A 118 -12.14 1.81 39.25
N ARG A 119 -11.47 0.66 39.10
CA ARG A 119 -11.41 -0.35 40.18
C ARG A 119 -10.46 0.10 41.29
N GLN A 120 -10.87 -0.04 42.56
CA GLN A 120 -9.94 0.14 43.68
C GLN A 120 -8.96 -1.04 43.71
N ILE A 121 -7.67 -0.72 43.66
CA ILE A 121 -6.56 -1.69 43.68
C ILE A 121 -5.58 -1.28 44.79
N SER A 122 -4.97 -2.26 45.46
CA SER A 122 -3.98 -2.02 46.52
C SER A 122 -2.73 -1.34 45.94
N GLU A 123 -1.98 -0.59 46.76
CA GLU A 123 -0.75 0.06 46.29
C GLU A 123 0.31 -0.96 45.81
N GLU A 124 0.36 -2.12 46.45
CA GLU A 124 1.24 -3.23 46.05
C GLU A 124 0.85 -3.78 44.67
N ALA A 125 -0.45 -4.03 44.44
CA ALA A 125 -0.93 -4.46 43.12
C ALA A 125 -0.70 -3.40 42.04
N LYS A 126 -0.84 -2.10 42.37
CA LYS A 126 -0.51 -1.00 41.44
C LYS A 126 0.94 -1.03 41.01
N GLU A 127 1.86 -1.25 41.94
CA GLU A 127 3.30 -1.30 41.65
C GLU A 127 3.64 -2.49 40.75
N VAL A 128 3.11 -3.68 41.08
CA VAL A 128 3.30 -4.91 40.31
C VAL A 128 2.74 -4.79 38.90
N VAL A 129 1.45 -4.43 38.77
CA VAL A 129 0.79 -4.23 37.47
C VAL A 129 1.53 -3.16 36.68
N GLY A 130 1.83 -2.00 37.28
CA GLY A 130 2.61 -0.95 36.62
C GLY A 130 3.98 -1.42 36.14
N GLY A 131 4.63 -2.34 36.87
CA GLY A 131 5.87 -3.00 36.46
C GLY A 131 5.72 -3.86 35.21
N ILE A 132 4.61 -4.61 35.11
CA ILE A 132 4.27 -5.41 33.93
C ILE A 132 3.99 -4.50 32.73
N LEU A 133 3.14 -3.48 32.91
CA LEU A 133 2.74 -2.57 31.83
C LEU A 133 3.94 -1.83 31.22
N ARG A 134 4.88 -1.36 32.06
CA ARG A 134 6.12 -0.69 31.59
C ARG A 134 7.01 -1.57 30.72
N LYS A 135 6.97 -2.90 30.87
CA LYS A 135 7.77 -3.83 30.05
C LYS A 135 7.23 -3.99 28.63
N VAL A 136 5.92 -3.80 28.45
CA VAL A 136 5.25 -3.99 27.16
C VAL A 136 4.88 -2.67 26.49
N GLU A 137 5.11 -1.53 27.14
CA GLU A 137 4.84 -0.19 26.61
C GLU A 137 5.66 0.13 25.36
N ASP A 138 4.98 0.63 24.34
CA ASP A 138 5.59 1.08 23.09
C ASP A 138 6.09 2.52 23.21
N LYS A 139 7.36 2.72 22.87
CA LYS A 139 8.05 4.01 22.94
C LYS A 139 8.16 4.68 21.57
N ASN A 140 8.46 5.98 21.57
CA ASN A 140 8.69 6.79 20.36
C ASN A 140 7.47 6.89 19.44
N CYS A 141 6.27 6.88 20.03
CA CYS A 141 5.02 7.08 19.30
C CYS A 141 4.66 8.57 19.33
N TYR A 142 4.79 9.26 18.19
CA TYR A 142 4.60 10.71 18.10
C TYR A 142 3.37 11.03 17.26
N SER A 143 2.31 11.46 17.93
CA SER A 143 1.14 12.05 17.28
C SER A 143 0.67 13.28 18.05
N TYR A 144 0.19 14.29 17.32
CA TYR A 144 -0.22 15.57 17.91
C TYR A 144 -1.60 15.97 17.42
N VAL A 145 -2.45 16.36 18.36
CA VAL A 145 -3.77 16.89 18.04
C VAL A 145 -3.63 18.31 17.51
N LEU A 146 -4.07 18.52 16.27
CA LEU A 146 -4.09 19.80 15.60
C LEU A 146 -5.55 20.25 15.37
N PRO A 147 -5.84 21.56 15.39
CA PRO A 147 -7.10 22.06 14.88
C PRO A 147 -7.27 21.67 13.41
N ILE A 148 -8.49 21.29 13.00
CA ILE A 148 -8.79 20.85 11.63
C ILE A 148 -8.55 21.97 10.58
N GLU A 149 -8.44 23.23 11.02
CA GLU A 149 -8.08 24.37 10.18
C GLU A 149 -6.57 24.50 9.93
N THR A 150 -5.74 23.64 10.54
CA THR A 150 -4.28 23.76 10.54
C THR A 150 -3.65 22.74 9.59
N PRO A 151 -3.36 23.09 8.32
CA PRO A 151 -2.67 22.19 7.41
C PRO A 151 -1.19 22.06 7.78
N LEU A 152 -0.59 20.95 7.36
CA LEU A 152 0.86 20.77 7.40
C LEU A 152 1.56 21.67 6.35
N PRO A 153 2.85 22.01 6.53
CA PRO A 153 3.60 22.81 5.58
C PRO A 153 3.56 22.23 4.16
N GLU A 154 3.48 23.12 3.16
CA GLU A 154 3.54 22.75 1.73
C GLU A 154 2.56 21.63 1.33
N SER A 155 1.37 21.61 1.95
CA SER A 155 0.31 20.62 1.75
C SER A 155 -0.02 20.37 0.27
N ASP A 156 0.05 21.40 -0.57
CA ASP A 156 -0.28 21.31 -2.01
C ASP A 156 0.89 20.81 -2.88
N SER A 157 2.09 20.64 -2.33
CA SER A 157 3.30 20.24 -3.07
C SER A 157 3.29 18.81 -3.60
N PHE A 158 2.27 18.02 -3.24
CA PHE A 158 2.25 16.57 -3.43
C PHE A 158 3.52 15.92 -2.87
N ARG A 159 3.93 16.35 -1.66
CA ARG A 159 5.15 15.91 -1.00
C ARG A 159 6.41 16.02 -1.84
N GLY A 160 6.48 17.05 -2.68
CA GLY A 160 7.57 17.24 -3.65
C GLY A 160 7.59 16.24 -4.81
N MET A 161 6.60 15.36 -4.92
CA MET A 161 6.54 14.34 -5.97
C MET A 161 6.02 14.89 -7.31
N GLY A 162 5.34 16.04 -7.33
CA GLY A 162 4.78 16.62 -8.57
C GLY A 162 5.79 16.73 -9.73
N PRO A 163 6.94 17.42 -9.57
CA PRO A 163 7.97 17.48 -10.60
C PRO A 163 8.55 16.11 -10.99
N VAL A 164 8.64 15.19 -10.02
CA VAL A 164 9.11 13.83 -10.24
C VAL A 164 8.14 13.05 -11.12
N MET A 165 6.84 13.11 -10.83
CA MET A 165 5.80 12.46 -11.65
C MET A 165 5.82 12.96 -13.09
N LYS A 166 5.90 14.29 -13.28
CA LYS A 166 5.98 14.90 -14.62
C LYS A 166 7.19 14.40 -15.39
N LYS A 167 8.37 14.35 -14.75
CA LYS A 167 9.59 13.85 -15.38
C LYS A 167 9.47 12.41 -15.88
N TYR A 168 8.79 11.54 -15.13
CA TYR A 168 8.67 10.12 -15.47
C TYR A 168 7.56 9.82 -16.48
N LEU A 169 6.39 10.47 -16.34
CA LEU A 169 5.15 10.13 -17.04
C LEU A 169 4.76 11.11 -18.15
N LEU A 170 5.27 12.35 -18.09
CA LEU A 170 5.08 13.42 -19.06
C LEU A 170 6.44 13.90 -19.60
N ALA A 171 7.36 12.95 -19.82
CA ALA A 171 8.67 13.24 -20.37
C ALA A 171 8.56 13.93 -21.73
N GLU A 172 9.48 14.86 -22.02
CA GLU A 172 9.48 15.62 -23.26
C GLU A 172 9.55 14.70 -24.50
N PRO A 173 8.78 14.98 -25.57
CA PRO A 173 8.81 14.18 -26.78
C PRO A 173 10.19 14.16 -27.44
N LEU A 174 10.67 12.98 -27.79
CA LEU A 174 11.85 12.78 -28.62
C LEU A 174 11.47 12.66 -30.09
N LYS A 175 12.45 12.89 -30.98
CA LYS A 175 12.25 12.61 -32.40
C LYS A 175 12.10 11.10 -32.62
N ALA A 176 11.03 10.70 -33.31
CA ALA A 176 10.82 9.31 -33.72
C ALA A 176 12.05 8.76 -34.49
N PRO A 177 12.46 7.51 -34.24
CA PRO A 177 13.57 6.90 -34.95
C PRO A 177 13.23 6.74 -36.43
N SER A 178 14.21 6.96 -37.32
CA SER A 178 14.00 6.84 -38.78
C SER A 178 13.95 5.40 -39.27
N LYS A 179 14.23 4.43 -38.39
CA LYS A 179 14.23 2.99 -38.68
C LYS A 179 13.51 2.27 -37.55
N LYS A 180 12.76 1.22 -37.91
CA LYS A 180 12.18 0.32 -36.91
C LYS A 180 13.26 -0.30 -36.02
N PRO A 181 12.97 -0.56 -34.73
CA PRO A 181 13.91 -1.23 -33.83
C PRO A 181 14.21 -2.65 -34.32
N ASN A 182 15.39 -3.15 -33.95
CA ASN A 182 15.82 -4.52 -34.28
C ASN A 182 15.03 -5.58 -33.49
N VAL A 183 14.57 -5.22 -32.29
CA VAL A 183 13.75 -6.05 -31.43
C VAL A 183 12.30 -5.58 -31.56
N ALA A 184 11.36 -6.52 -31.66
CA ALA A 184 9.94 -6.18 -31.69
C ALA A 184 9.55 -5.52 -30.35
N PRO A 185 8.79 -4.41 -30.37
CA PRO A 185 8.30 -3.79 -29.15
C PRO A 185 7.49 -4.76 -28.30
N SER A 186 7.64 -4.69 -26.96
CA SER A 186 6.86 -5.53 -26.05
C SER A 186 5.36 -5.26 -26.16
N MET A 187 4.54 -6.30 -26.04
CA MET A 187 3.08 -6.19 -26.01
C MET A 187 2.54 -5.80 -24.62
N ARG A 188 3.42 -5.64 -23.62
CA ARG A 188 3.04 -5.19 -22.28
C ARG A 188 2.87 -3.68 -22.25
N MET A 189 1.91 -3.24 -21.43
CA MET A 189 1.79 -1.82 -21.10
C MET A 189 2.95 -1.35 -20.25
N ASN A 190 3.23 -0.06 -20.37
CA ASN A 190 4.09 0.72 -19.49
C ASN A 190 3.69 2.19 -19.66
N TYR A 191 4.02 3.06 -18.70
CA TYR A 191 3.58 4.46 -18.70
C TYR A 191 4.71 5.48 -18.57
N THR A 192 5.91 5.04 -18.22
CA THR A 192 7.10 5.89 -18.10
C THR A 192 7.89 5.97 -19.40
N GLY A 193 8.74 6.99 -19.50
CA GLY A 193 9.67 7.17 -20.61
C GLY A 193 9.18 8.11 -21.70
N HIS A 194 10.11 8.54 -22.54
CA HIS A 194 9.91 9.56 -23.56
C HIS A 194 8.95 9.13 -24.69
N PRO A 195 7.94 9.96 -25.03
CA PRO A 195 7.13 9.79 -26.23
C PRO A 195 7.91 10.13 -27.50
N TYR A 196 7.44 9.62 -28.64
CA TYR A 196 7.83 10.11 -29.98
C TYR A 196 6.80 11.00 -30.64
N LEU A 197 5.59 11.06 -30.09
CA LEU A 197 4.51 11.98 -30.46
C LEU A 197 4.16 12.79 -29.22
N ASN A 198 3.84 14.08 -29.37
CA ASN A 198 3.38 14.87 -28.21
C ASN A 198 1.99 14.38 -27.78
N PRO A 199 1.80 13.80 -26.59
CA PRO A 199 0.50 13.27 -26.17
C PRO A 199 -0.61 14.32 -26.16
N GLU A 200 -0.30 15.58 -25.88
CA GLU A 200 -1.29 16.67 -25.81
C GLU A 200 -1.88 17.02 -27.18
N THR A 201 -1.10 16.83 -28.26
CA THR A 201 -1.50 17.24 -29.63
C THR A 201 -1.60 16.10 -30.63
N ALA A 202 -1.15 14.89 -30.26
CA ALA A 202 -1.18 13.74 -31.15
C ALA A 202 -2.62 13.37 -31.53
N THR A 203 -2.81 13.04 -32.80
CA THR A 203 -4.06 12.44 -33.32
C THR A 203 -3.95 10.93 -33.36
N SER A 204 -5.09 10.23 -33.26
CA SER A 204 -5.20 8.80 -33.50
C SER A 204 -4.52 8.35 -34.81
N GLU A 205 -4.71 9.10 -35.90
CA GLU A 205 -4.10 8.81 -37.21
C GLU A 205 -2.56 8.78 -37.16
N GLN A 206 -1.95 9.73 -36.45
CA GLN A 206 -0.50 9.78 -36.27
C GLN A 206 0.02 8.59 -35.44
N ILE A 207 -0.74 8.20 -34.41
CA ILE A 207 -0.44 7.05 -33.56
C ILE A 207 -0.45 5.77 -34.41
N VAL A 208 -1.57 5.50 -35.10
CA VAL A 208 -1.74 4.32 -35.96
C VAL A 208 -0.67 4.27 -37.04
N ARG A 209 -0.43 5.39 -37.75
CA ARG A 209 0.59 5.46 -38.81
C ARG A 209 2.00 5.12 -38.30
N LEU A 210 2.37 5.60 -37.10
CA LEU A 210 3.68 5.31 -36.53
C LEU A 210 3.81 3.82 -36.18
N VAL A 211 2.78 3.25 -35.56
CA VAL A 211 2.71 1.83 -35.22
C VAL A 211 2.76 0.94 -36.46
N MET A 212 1.99 1.26 -37.51
CA MET A 212 2.02 0.56 -38.80
C MET A 212 3.40 0.61 -39.48
N SER A 213 4.21 1.63 -39.18
CA SER A 213 5.61 1.72 -39.65
C SER A 213 6.57 0.83 -38.85
N GLY A 214 6.06 0.08 -37.86
CA GLY A 214 6.84 -0.77 -36.95
C GLY A 214 7.60 0.01 -35.87
N ILE A 215 7.24 1.27 -35.63
CA ILE A 215 7.87 2.14 -34.64
C ILE A 215 6.89 2.31 -33.46
N PRO A 216 7.29 2.04 -32.20
CA PRO A 216 6.44 2.29 -31.04
C PRO A 216 6.19 3.81 -30.88
N VAL A 217 5.17 4.21 -30.11
CA VAL A 217 4.91 5.63 -29.81
C VAL A 217 5.73 6.19 -28.65
N TYR A 218 6.50 5.34 -27.95
CA TYR A 218 7.41 5.69 -26.85
C TYR A 218 8.71 4.90 -26.94
N GLU A 219 9.72 5.35 -26.20
CA GLU A 219 10.95 4.60 -25.99
C GLU A 219 10.71 3.24 -25.32
N GLU A 220 11.70 2.35 -25.44
CA GLU A 220 11.64 1.01 -24.86
C GLU A 220 11.65 1.09 -23.32
N PHE A 221 10.86 0.24 -22.66
CA PHE A 221 10.78 0.18 -21.21
C PHE A 221 12.14 -0.20 -20.58
N ILE A 222 12.68 0.70 -19.74
CA ILE A 222 13.99 0.49 -19.11
C ILE A 222 13.80 -0.06 -17.68
N HIS A 223 13.82 -1.39 -17.54
CA HIS A 223 13.68 -2.07 -16.23
C HIS A 223 14.56 -1.49 -15.12
N LYS A 224 15.82 -1.14 -15.43
CA LYS A 224 16.76 -0.61 -14.44
C LYS A 224 16.32 0.74 -13.87
N ASN A 225 15.68 1.58 -14.69
CA ASN A 225 15.25 2.92 -14.29
C ASN A 225 14.00 2.88 -13.39
N ASN A 226 13.18 1.84 -13.56
CA ASN A 226 11.95 1.63 -12.81
C ASN A 226 12.10 0.57 -11.70
N LYS A 227 13.32 0.10 -11.42
CA LYS A 227 13.59 -0.94 -10.41
C LYS A 227 13.14 -0.53 -9.01
N PHE A 228 13.34 0.72 -8.66
CA PHE A 228 12.89 1.32 -7.40
C PHE A 228 12.01 2.51 -7.73
N LEU A 229 11.07 2.83 -6.84
CA LEU A 229 10.32 4.06 -6.89
C LEU A 229 11.27 5.27 -6.81
N PRO A 230 10.94 6.39 -7.46
CA PRO A 230 11.73 7.60 -7.37
C PRO A 230 11.62 8.23 -5.97
N GLU A 231 12.62 9.02 -5.62
CA GLU A 231 12.61 9.85 -4.40
C GLU A 231 12.20 11.29 -4.74
N GLY A 232 11.50 11.92 -3.81
CA GLY A 232 10.99 13.30 -3.92
C GLY A 232 11.87 14.32 -3.20
N ASP A 233 11.28 15.49 -2.93
CA ASP A 233 11.91 16.53 -2.13
C ASP A 233 11.89 16.17 -0.63
N THR A 234 13.06 15.81 -0.12
CA THR A 234 13.25 15.45 1.29
C THR A 234 13.26 16.64 2.25
N GLU A 235 13.33 17.89 1.75
CA GLU A 235 13.31 19.08 2.61
C GLU A 235 11.95 19.28 3.31
N LEU A 236 10.87 18.77 2.72
CA LEU A 236 9.53 18.85 3.29
C LEU A 236 9.45 18.20 4.67
N VAL A 237 10.02 17.02 4.85
CA VAL A 237 9.98 16.30 6.14
C VAL A 237 10.62 17.14 7.25
N GLN A 238 11.70 17.87 6.95
CA GLN A 238 12.30 18.75 7.94
C GLN A 238 11.37 19.92 8.28
N LYS A 239 10.68 20.51 7.30
CA LYS A 239 9.68 21.57 7.53
C LYS A 239 8.51 21.06 8.37
N GLU A 240 8.05 19.83 8.15
CA GLU A 240 7.00 19.19 8.96
C GLU A 240 7.49 18.94 10.40
N ILE A 241 8.72 18.45 10.59
CA ILE A 241 9.32 18.29 11.92
C ILE A 241 9.40 19.64 12.63
N ASP A 242 9.91 20.68 11.97
CA ASP A 242 10.01 22.04 12.53
C ASP A 242 8.63 22.59 12.88
N PHE A 243 7.62 22.33 12.04
CA PHE A 243 6.23 22.66 12.32
C PHE A 243 5.75 21.98 13.61
N PHE A 244 5.90 20.66 13.74
CA PHE A 244 5.48 19.96 14.95
C PHE A 244 6.24 20.42 16.18
N VAL A 245 7.54 20.65 16.09
CA VAL A 245 8.37 21.20 17.16
C VAL A 245 7.78 22.51 17.70
N ASN A 246 7.37 23.41 16.81
CA ASN A 246 6.80 24.70 17.19
C ASN A 246 5.38 24.60 17.77
N HIS A 247 4.63 23.54 17.45
CA HIS A 247 3.24 23.35 17.92
C HIS A 247 3.12 22.41 19.14
N ALA A 248 4.09 21.50 19.33
CA ALA A 248 4.05 20.43 20.32
C ALA A 248 4.71 20.78 21.67
N GLY A 249 5.49 21.86 21.75
CA GLY A 249 6.16 22.27 23.00
C GLY A 249 7.32 21.36 23.46
N HIS A 250 7.74 20.37 22.64
CA HIS A 250 8.83 19.43 22.94
C HIS A 250 9.89 19.38 21.82
N PRO A 251 10.60 20.50 21.55
CA PRO A 251 11.57 20.62 20.46
C PRO A 251 12.69 19.58 20.53
N GLU A 252 13.25 19.34 21.72
CA GLU A 252 14.48 18.55 21.88
C GLU A 252 14.28 17.06 21.59
N GLU A 253 13.08 16.51 21.84
CA GLU A 253 12.78 15.10 21.64
C GLU A 253 12.64 14.74 20.15
N LEU A 254 12.01 15.62 19.37
CA LEU A 254 11.76 15.42 17.93
C LEU A 254 12.96 15.82 17.06
N SER A 255 13.68 16.86 17.46
CA SER A 255 14.83 17.37 16.72
C SER A 255 15.97 16.35 16.80
N ASN A 256 16.13 15.53 15.76
CA ASN A 256 17.20 14.53 15.56
C ASN A 256 16.94 13.09 16.04
N ASN A 257 15.69 12.68 16.29
CA ASN A 257 15.40 11.29 16.66
C ASN A 257 15.08 10.36 15.46
N GLY A 258 14.83 10.93 14.27
CA GLY A 258 14.52 10.18 13.04
C GLY A 258 13.03 9.83 12.86
N TYR A 259 12.16 10.29 13.75
CA TYR A 259 10.72 10.10 13.67
C TYR A 259 10.03 11.35 13.10
N LEU A 260 8.99 11.12 12.29
CA LEU A 260 8.10 12.15 11.75
C LEU A 260 6.74 12.02 12.48
N PRO A 261 6.28 13.04 13.22
CA PRO A 261 5.00 12.95 13.90
C PRO A 261 3.80 12.82 12.96
N VAL A 262 2.72 12.24 13.47
CA VAL A 262 1.44 12.07 12.75
C VAL A 262 0.41 13.07 13.28
N ALA A 263 -0.21 13.82 12.37
CA ALA A 263 -1.27 14.76 12.72
C ALA A 263 -2.56 14.02 13.09
N VAL A 264 -3.20 14.47 14.17
CA VAL A 264 -4.50 13.99 14.63
C VAL A 264 -5.48 15.15 14.56
N TYR A 265 -6.55 14.99 13.80
CA TYR A 265 -7.59 16.00 13.63
C TYR A 265 -8.87 15.52 14.30
N LYS A 266 -9.39 16.32 15.23
CA LYS A 266 -10.68 16.03 15.86
C LYS A 266 -11.80 16.61 15.02
N VAL A 267 -12.64 15.75 14.46
CA VAL A 267 -13.81 16.13 13.67
C VAL A 267 -14.91 16.61 14.62
N LYS A 268 -15.42 17.82 14.39
CA LYS A 268 -16.38 18.49 15.29
C LYS A 268 -17.82 18.03 15.06
N ASP A 269 -18.24 17.95 13.80
CA ASP A 269 -19.60 17.60 13.39
C ASP A 269 -19.61 17.01 11.96
N ASN A 270 -20.79 16.62 11.48
CA ASN A 270 -20.98 16.08 10.13
C ASN A 270 -21.41 17.14 9.10
N SER A 271 -21.03 18.42 9.30
CA SER A 271 -21.31 19.46 8.31
C SER A 271 -20.43 19.30 7.07
N ALA A 272 -20.95 19.72 5.92
CA ALA A 272 -20.19 19.70 4.66
C ALA A 272 -18.90 20.54 4.73
N GLU A 273 -18.90 21.63 5.50
CA GLU A 273 -17.71 22.46 5.70
C GLU A 273 -16.60 21.70 6.45
N GLU A 274 -16.95 21.00 7.54
CA GLU A 274 -16.01 20.22 8.32
C GLU A 274 -15.44 19.05 7.50
N MET A 275 -16.29 18.36 6.74
CA MET A 275 -15.87 17.26 5.86
C MET A 275 -14.96 17.71 4.73
N GLU A 276 -15.19 18.90 4.16
CA GLU A 276 -14.31 19.47 3.14
C GLU A 276 -12.94 19.87 3.72
N LYS A 277 -12.87 20.35 4.97
CA LYS A 277 -11.59 20.56 5.67
C LYS A 277 -10.86 19.24 5.89
N ALA A 278 -11.56 18.21 6.38
CA ALA A 278 -10.98 16.88 6.58
C ALA A 278 -10.42 16.28 5.27
N LYS A 279 -11.17 16.41 4.16
CA LYS A 279 -10.75 15.99 2.82
C LYS A 279 -9.43 16.65 2.41
N LYS A 280 -9.32 17.97 2.54
CA LYS A 280 -8.08 18.71 2.20
C LYS A 280 -6.88 18.21 3.00
N LEU A 281 -7.07 17.93 4.29
CA LEU A 281 -5.99 17.41 5.14
C LEU A 281 -5.57 15.99 4.74
N ALA A 282 -6.54 15.10 4.47
CA ALA A 282 -6.26 13.74 4.02
C ALA A 282 -5.43 13.74 2.72
N CYS A 283 -5.81 14.55 1.72
CA CYS A 283 -5.16 14.58 0.40
C CYS A 283 -3.75 15.21 0.38
N THR A 284 -3.20 15.62 1.53
CA THR A 284 -1.94 16.39 1.61
C THR A 284 -0.88 15.78 2.53
N THR A 285 -1.24 14.77 3.31
CA THR A 285 -0.33 14.06 4.22
C THR A 285 0.06 12.67 3.70
N SER A 286 1.15 12.11 4.22
CA SER A 286 1.42 10.67 4.11
C SER A 286 0.53 9.83 5.01
N MET A 287 0.21 10.34 6.20
CA MET A 287 -0.69 9.67 7.14
C MET A 287 -1.26 10.69 8.11
N CYS A 288 -2.55 10.60 8.41
CA CYS A 288 -3.19 11.34 9.50
C CYS A 288 -4.26 10.49 10.18
N MET A 289 -4.72 10.94 11.35
CA MET A 289 -5.81 10.32 12.08
C MET A 289 -6.96 11.30 12.26
N PHE A 290 -8.18 10.83 12.04
CA PHE A 290 -9.41 11.53 12.38
C PHE A 290 -9.99 10.94 13.66
N GLN A 291 -10.07 11.79 14.68
CA GLN A 291 -10.76 11.49 15.93
C GLN A 291 -12.21 11.91 15.84
N ASN A 292 -13.08 11.15 16.53
CA ASN A 292 -14.50 11.45 16.65
C ASN A 292 -15.29 11.40 15.33
N LEU A 293 -14.70 10.91 14.23
CA LEU A 293 -15.35 10.83 12.92
C LEU A 293 -16.57 9.90 12.95
N THR A 294 -16.41 8.67 13.43
CA THR A 294 -17.51 7.67 13.47
C THR A 294 -18.66 8.11 14.36
N ASN A 295 -18.36 8.77 15.48
CA ASN A 295 -19.37 9.36 16.35
C ASN A 295 -20.22 10.43 15.64
N VAL A 296 -19.60 11.35 14.89
CA VAL A 296 -20.35 12.44 14.24
C VAL A 296 -21.17 11.97 13.04
N ILE A 297 -20.73 10.89 12.36
CA ILE A 297 -21.48 10.28 11.25
C ILE A 297 -22.49 9.22 11.74
N GLY A 298 -22.53 8.91 13.04
CA GLY A 298 -23.45 7.93 13.63
C GLY A 298 -23.15 6.48 13.23
N PHE A 299 -21.87 6.14 13.04
CA PHE A 299 -21.40 4.78 12.79
C PHE A 299 -21.40 3.97 14.10
N ASP A 300 -21.86 2.71 14.03
CA ASP A 300 -21.98 1.82 15.19
C ASP A 300 -20.90 0.72 15.17
N ASP A 301 -19.85 0.92 15.96
CA ASP A 301 -18.72 0.00 16.07
C ASP A 301 -19.15 -1.40 16.58
N ALA A 302 -20.22 -1.48 17.37
CA ALA A 302 -20.66 -2.72 18.00
C ALA A 302 -21.14 -3.76 16.97
N GLU A 303 -21.59 -3.30 15.79
CA GLU A 303 -22.05 -4.15 14.70
C GLU A 303 -20.91 -4.95 14.02
N PHE A 304 -19.64 -4.71 14.38
CA PHE A 304 -18.48 -5.34 13.76
C PHE A 304 -17.62 -6.16 14.73
N THR A 305 -18.04 -6.31 15.99
CA THR A 305 -17.28 -7.06 17.01
C THR A 305 -17.15 -8.55 16.64
N VAL A 306 -16.13 -9.23 17.18
CA VAL A 306 -15.94 -10.69 16.98
C VAL A 306 -17.21 -11.47 17.36
N ASP A 307 -17.81 -11.13 18.49
CA ASP A 307 -19.05 -11.76 18.95
C ASP A 307 -20.22 -11.49 18.00
N LYS A 308 -20.32 -10.26 17.46
CA LYS A 308 -21.36 -9.92 16.49
C LYS A 308 -21.19 -10.67 15.17
N MET A 309 -19.97 -10.78 14.67
CA MET A 309 -19.68 -11.55 13.46
C MET A 309 -20.01 -13.04 13.67
N ASN A 310 -19.73 -13.59 14.85
CA ASN A 310 -20.10 -14.95 15.21
C ASN A 310 -21.62 -15.15 15.33
N GLU A 311 -22.36 -14.14 15.82
CA GLU A 311 -23.83 -14.18 15.84
C GLU A 311 -24.42 -14.22 14.42
N ILE A 312 -23.86 -13.42 13.50
CA ILE A 312 -24.40 -13.25 12.14
C ILE A 312 -24.02 -14.43 11.23
N ALA A 313 -22.74 -14.82 11.24
CA ALA A 313 -22.18 -15.73 10.26
C ALA A 313 -21.17 -16.72 10.89
N PRO A 314 -21.60 -17.57 11.85
CA PRO A 314 -20.68 -18.43 12.62
C PRO A 314 -19.89 -19.42 11.75
N ASP A 315 -20.49 -19.88 10.66
CA ASP A 315 -19.90 -20.86 9.73
C ASP A 315 -19.18 -20.21 8.54
N TYR A 316 -19.11 -18.87 8.47
CA TYR A 316 -18.34 -18.18 7.44
C TYR A 316 -16.85 -18.50 7.60
N GLU A 317 -16.22 -18.91 6.51
CA GLU A 317 -14.80 -19.25 6.49
C GLU A 317 -13.95 -18.01 6.33
N ILE A 318 -12.94 -17.88 7.19
CA ILE A 318 -11.99 -16.78 7.19
C ILE A 318 -10.57 -17.31 7.08
N GLU A 319 -9.71 -16.58 6.39
CA GLU A 319 -8.28 -16.84 6.39
C GLU A 319 -7.67 -16.31 7.68
N VAL A 320 -6.85 -17.13 8.36
CA VAL A 320 -6.03 -16.68 9.48
C VAL A 320 -4.55 -16.72 9.15
N LEU A 321 -3.87 -15.64 9.53
CA LEU A 321 -2.42 -15.56 9.59
C LEU A 321 -1.93 -16.02 10.96
N ARG A 322 -1.08 -17.05 10.96
CA ARG A 322 -0.48 -17.66 12.14
C ARG A 322 0.95 -17.18 12.31
N MET A 323 1.27 -16.61 13.47
CA MET A 323 2.57 -16.00 13.77
C MET A 323 2.90 -16.08 15.26
N ILE A 324 4.17 -15.91 15.63
CA ILE A 324 4.54 -15.72 17.04
C ILE A 324 4.31 -14.26 17.46
N PRO A 325 3.74 -14.02 18.65
CA PRO A 325 3.55 -12.68 19.19
C PRO A 325 4.88 -12.12 19.70
N GLN A 326 5.16 -10.85 19.41
CA GLN A 326 6.43 -10.22 19.75
C GLN A 326 6.34 -8.69 19.74
N PRO A 327 7.19 -7.98 20.50
CA PRO A 327 7.24 -6.53 20.47
C PRO A 327 7.53 -6.00 19.07
N PRO A 328 6.96 -4.86 18.67
CA PRO A 328 7.09 -4.31 17.32
C PRO A 328 8.51 -3.83 16.99
N THR A 329 9.36 -3.63 18.00
CA THR A 329 10.79 -3.32 17.82
C THR A 329 11.64 -4.53 17.41
N HIS A 330 11.06 -5.73 17.39
CA HIS A 330 11.74 -6.97 17.08
C HIS A 330 10.98 -7.76 16.01
N ASN A 331 11.72 -8.63 15.32
CA ASN A 331 11.13 -9.61 14.44
C ASN A 331 11.95 -10.90 14.50
N PHE A 332 11.39 -11.91 15.15
CA PHE A 332 11.93 -13.24 15.28
C PHE A 332 11.05 -14.22 14.49
N ILE A 333 11.67 -15.32 14.10
CA ILE A 333 11.03 -16.45 13.43
C ILE A 333 11.00 -17.64 14.40
N THR A 334 10.06 -18.56 14.23
CA THR A 334 9.73 -19.56 15.27
C THR A 334 10.78 -20.67 15.42
N GLN A 335 11.60 -20.91 14.36
CA GLN A 335 12.66 -21.93 14.18
C GLN A 335 12.38 -23.31 14.81
N SER A 336 12.23 -24.37 13.99
CA SER A 336 12.06 -25.74 14.50
C SER A 336 13.37 -26.51 14.80
N LYS A 337 14.54 -26.13 14.24
CA LYS A 337 15.81 -26.87 14.44
C LYS A 337 16.97 -26.01 14.99
N VAL A 338 17.69 -26.58 15.97
CA VAL A 338 18.98 -26.08 16.49
C VAL A 338 20.00 -26.08 15.35
N GLY A 339 20.53 -24.91 14.98
CA GLY A 339 21.50 -24.77 13.88
C GLY A 339 20.99 -24.05 12.62
N SER A 340 19.72 -23.63 12.59
CA SER A 340 19.12 -22.92 11.45
C SER A 340 19.52 -21.42 11.37
N GLN A 341 19.45 -20.89 10.14
CA GLN A 341 19.86 -19.55 9.70
C GLN A 341 19.57 -18.43 10.72
N LYS A 342 20.58 -17.62 11.09
CA LYS A 342 20.39 -16.48 12.01
C LYS A 342 19.27 -15.56 11.50
N SER A 343 18.28 -15.26 12.34
CA SER A 343 17.26 -14.25 12.02
C SER A 343 17.96 -12.93 11.68
N ASN A 344 17.72 -12.40 10.47
CA ASN A 344 18.14 -11.05 10.09
C ASN A 344 17.25 -9.97 10.77
N GLN A 345 16.21 -10.40 11.49
CA GLN A 345 15.09 -9.66 12.05
C GLN A 345 14.34 -8.81 11.03
N TRP A 346 14.42 -9.15 9.76
CA TRP A 346 13.64 -8.53 8.70
C TRP A 346 12.68 -9.52 8.09
N ASP A 347 13.07 -10.78 7.94
CA ASP A 347 12.24 -11.84 7.38
C ASP A 347 11.06 -12.18 8.31
N VAL A 348 9.84 -12.22 7.78
CA VAL A 348 8.63 -12.56 8.55
C VAL A 348 8.22 -13.98 8.20
N GLN A 349 7.99 -14.77 9.25
CA GLN A 349 7.42 -16.10 9.14
C GLN A 349 5.96 -16.05 9.60
N ASN A 350 5.05 -16.21 8.65
CA ASN A 350 3.62 -16.41 8.90
C ASN A 350 3.12 -17.63 8.10
N PHE A 351 2.02 -18.21 8.56
CA PHE A 351 1.37 -19.34 7.91
C PHE A 351 -0.12 -19.03 7.72
N ARG A 352 -0.72 -19.54 6.64
CA ARG A 352 -2.11 -19.28 6.26
C ARG A 352 -2.91 -20.57 6.31
N HIS A 353 -4.12 -20.52 6.85
CA HIS A 353 -5.11 -21.57 6.72
C HIS A 353 -6.52 -21.00 6.97
N MET A 354 -7.55 -21.74 6.55
CA MET A 354 -8.94 -21.35 6.75
C MET A 354 -9.49 -21.91 8.07
N ILE A 355 -10.30 -21.12 8.76
CA ILE A 355 -11.11 -21.53 9.91
C ILE A 355 -12.48 -20.85 9.83
N ARG A 356 -13.44 -21.26 10.66
CA ARG A 356 -14.74 -20.58 10.77
C ARG A 356 -14.70 -19.45 11.80
N ILE A 357 -15.56 -18.44 11.62
CA ILE A 357 -15.71 -17.32 12.59
C ILE A 357 -15.98 -17.84 14.01
N LYS A 358 -16.80 -18.90 14.17
CA LYS A 358 -17.07 -19.47 15.50
C LYS A 358 -15.82 -20.02 16.20
N GLU A 359 -14.92 -20.66 15.47
CA GLU A 359 -13.66 -21.19 16.02
C GLU A 359 -12.72 -20.04 16.41
N TYR A 360 -12.67 -18.99 15.60
CA TYR A 360 -11.94 -17.76 15.95
C TYR A 360 -12.51 -17.10 17.21
N ALA A 361 -13.84 -16.99 17.30
CA ALA A 361 -14.51 -16.35 18.44
C ALA A 361 -14.28 -17.11 19.74
N GLU A 362 -14.37 -18.45 19.71
CA GLU A 362 -14.05 -19.31 20.86
C GLU A 362 -12.60 -19.12 21.32
N TYR A 363 -11.66 -19.15 20.38
CA TYR A 363 -10.23 -18.88 20.63
C TYR A 363 -10.00 -17.50 21.25
N HIS A 364 -10.53 -16.46 20.62
CA HIS A 364 -10.40 -15.06 21.02
C HIS A 364 -10.97 -14.82 22.42
N ASN A 365 -12.18 -15.30 22.68
CA ASN A 365 -12.86 -15.11 23.96
C ASN A 365 -12.21 -15.91 25.08
N LYS A 366 -11.64 -17.08 24.77
CA LYS A 366 -10.85 -17.86 25.72
C LYS A 366 -9.58 -17.12 26.16
N MET A 367 -8.86 -16.50 25.23
CA MET A 367 -7.69 -15.67 25.58
C MET A 367 -8.06 -14.50 26.49
N ILE A 368 -9.14 -13.78 26.19
CA ILE A 368 -9.63 -12.67 27.03
C ILE A 368 -9.99 -13.16 28.43
N SER A 369 -10.73 -14.27 28.51
CA SER A 369 -11.17 -14.87 29.78
C SER A 369 -9.98 -15.28 30.66
N ASP A 370 -8.99 -15.97 30.10
CA ASP A 370 -7.78 -16.37 30.84
C ASP A 370 -6.98 -15.16 31.32
N SER A 371 -6.89 -14.13 30.47
CA SER A 371 -6.19 -12.87 30.79
C SER A 371 -6.88 -12.13 31.93
N LYS A 372 -8.22 -12.10 31.92
CA LYS A 372 -9.01 -11.48 32.98
C LYS A 372 -8.83 -12.22 34.31
N ALA A 373 -8.89 -13.54 34.29
CA ALA A 373 -8.67 -14.35 35.49
C ALA A 373 -7.27 -14.12 36.07
N ALA A 374 -6.23 -14.09 35.22
CA ALA A 374 -4.86 -13.82 35.66
C ALA A 374 -4.70 -12.41 36.24
N TYR A 375 -5.31 -11.40 35.61
CA TYR A 375 -5.31 -10.03 36.12
C TYR A 375 -5.97 -9.95 37.50
N GLU A 376 -7.14 -10.56 37.67
CA GLU A 376 -7.85 -10.61 38.95
C GLU A 376 -7.02 -11.31 40.03
N SER A 377 -6.37 -12.43 39.71
CA SER A 377 -5.46 -13.11 40.64
C SER A 377 -4.25 -12.25 41.03
N ILE A 378 -3.67 -11.45 40.13
CA ILE A 378 -2.57 -10.53 40.46
C ILE A 378 -3.04 -9.41 41.40
N LEU A 379 -4.28 -8.95 41.25
CA LEU A 379 -4.83 -7.93 42.15
C LEU A 379 -5.05 -8.47 43.57
N GLU A 380 -5.39 -9.76 43.70
CA GLU A 380 -5.62 -10.44 44.98
C GLU A 380 -4.31 -10.90 45.65
N HIS A 381 -3.35 -11.36 44.84
CA HIS A 381 -2.08 -11.97 45.26
C HIS A 381 -0.89 -11.37 44.49
N PRO A 382 -0.58 -10.07 44.66
CA PRO A 382 0.49 -9.40 43.91
C PRO A 382 1.88 -10.02 44.13
N GLU A 383 2.13 -10.61 45.30
CA GLU A 383 3.34 -11.34 45.66
C GLU A 383 3.55 -12.62 44.83
N GLU A 384 2.48 -13.19 44.27
CA GLU A 384 2.52 -14.38 43.41
C GLU A 384 2.52 -14.04 41.91
N SER A 385 2.73 -12.77 41.54
CA SER A 385 2.59 -12.30 40.16
C SER A 385 3.46 -13.05 39.13
N GLU A 386 4.66 -13.48 39.48
CA GLU A 386 5.52 -14.27 38.59
C GLU A 386 4.92 -15.65 38.25
N SER A 387 4.36 -16.36 39.24
CA SER A 387 3.74 -17.68 39.01
C SER A 387 2.42 -17.54 38.27
N ILE A 388 1.64 -16.48 38.54
CA ILE A 388 0.39 -16.18 37.84
C ILE A 388 0.67 -15.87 36.37
N LEU A 389 1.72 -15.08 36.08
CA LEU A 389 2.16 -14.78 34.71
C LEU A 389 2.62 -16.04 33.97
N GLN A 390 3.34 -16.95 34.63
CA GLN A 390 3.74 -18.22 34.02
C GLN A 390 2.51 -19.09 33.69
N ASN A 391 1.54 -19.16 34.60
CA ASN A 391 0.29 -19.87 34.36
C ASN A 391 -0.51 -19.26 33.18
N LEU A 392 -0.55 -17.93 33.09
CA LEU A 392 -1.17 -17.26 31.93
C LEU A 392 -0.47 -17.64 30.63
N GLN A 393 0.86 -17.63 30.59
CA GLN A 393 1.64 -18.06 29.41
C GLN A 393 1.27 -19.48 28.96
N ASP A 394 1.19 -20.42 29.90
CA ASP A 394 0.84 -21.82 29.62
C ASP A 394 -0.60 -21.94 29.11
N LYS A 395 -1.55 -21.21 29.69
CA LYS A 395 -2.95 -21.17 29.25
C LYS A 395 -3.11 -20.57 27.85
N LEU A 396 -2.40 -19.49 27.53
CA LEU A 396 -2.44 -18.86 26.20
C LEU A 396 -1.83 -19.79 25.14
N ARG A 397 -0.78 -20.55 25.48
CA ARG A 397 -0.23 -21.58 24.61
C ARG A 397 -1.21 -22.73 24.40
N ALA A 398 -1.79 -23.26 25.46
CA ALA A 398 -2.78 -24.33 25.39
C ALA A 398 -4.06 -23.94 24.63
N SER A 399 -4.39 -22.65 24.61
CA SER A 399 -5.55 -22.13 23.87
C SER A 399 -5.22 -21.78 22.41
N SER A 400 -3.97 -21.91 21.96
CA SER A 400 -3.60 -21.65 20.56
C SER A 400 -4.34 -22.61 19.63
N LEU A 401 -4.86 -22.09 18.51
CA LEU A 401 -5.49 -22.93 17.49
C LEU A 401 -4.50 -23.98 16.95
N PRO A 402 -4.97 -25.16 16.49
CA PRO A 402 -4.11 -26.19 15.91
C PRO A 402 -3.19 -25.65 14.81
N HIS A 403 -1.99 -26.22 14.69
CA HIS A 403 -1.09 -25.94 13.58
C HIS A 403 -1.44 -26.87 12.43
N VAL A 404 -1.83 -26.30 11.28
CA VAL A 404 -2.23 -27.08 10.09
C VAL A 404 -1.26 -26.77 8.97
N GLY A 405 -0.53 -27.79 8.50
CA GLY A 405 0.39 -27.64 7.36
C GLY A 405 1.71 -26.90 7.65
N PHE A 406 2.10 -26.74 8.92
CA PHE A 406 3.39 -26.12 9.28
C PHE A 406 3.95 -26.59 10.63
N GLU A 407 5.28 -26.62 10.73
CA GLU A 407 6.00 -26.91 11.97
C GLU A 407 6.44 -25.64 12.70
N VAL A 408 6.33 -25.65 14.02
CA VAL A 408 6.88 -24.62 14.91
C VAL A 408 7.60 -25.26 16.09
N HIS A 409 8.40 -24.49 16.81
CA HIS A 409 8.97 -24.94 18.08
C HIS A 409 7.87 -25.37 19.06
N LYS A 410 8.04 -26.51 19.76
CA LYS A 410 7.01 -27.08 20.65
C LYS A 410 6.52 -26.16 21.78
N GLU A 411 7.38 -25.25 22.23
CA GLU A 411 7.07 -24.25 23.26
C GLU A 411 6.50 -22.95 22.68
N ALA A 412 6.31 -22.85 21.36
CA ALA A 412 5.84 -21.61 20.73
C ALA A 412 4.35 -21.38 21.02
N THR A 413 4.02 -20.17 21.47
CA THR A 413 2.65 -19.67 21.42
C THR A 413 2.42 -19.06 20.03
N VAL A 414 1.46 -19.58 19.27
CA VAL A 414 1.18 -19.11 17.90
C VAL A 414 -0.21 -18.49 17.86
N ILE A 415 -0.24 -17.17 17.71
CA ILE A 415 -1.49 -16.41 17.64
C ILE A 415 -2.18 -16.59 16.28
N ALA A 416 -3.46 -16.23 16.20
CA ALA A 416 -4.22 -16.16 14.96
C ALA A 416 -4.72 -14.74 14.70
N PHE A 417 -4.44 -14.24 13.50
CA PHE A 417 -4.91 -12.98 12.97
C PHE A 417 -5.92 -13.27 11.84
N GLY A 418 -7.22 -13.03 12.09
CA GLY A 418 -8.24 -13.10 11.04
C GLY A 418 -8.10 -11.92 10.10
N THR A 419 -7.74 -12.18 8.84
CA THR A 419 -7.37 -11.13 7.88
C THR A 419 -8.28 -11.16 6.66
N ASN A 420 -8.45 -9.99 6.03
CA ASN A 420 -9.12 -9.85 4.72
C ASN A 420 -10.53 -10.47 4.67
N ILE A 421 -11.31 -10.34 5.75
CA ILE A 421 -12.69 -10.86 5.79
C ILE A 421 -13.58 -9.91 4.99
N ASP A 422 -14.09 -10.37 3.85
CA ASP A 422 -14.89 -9.54 2.94
C ASP A 422 -16.30 -9.28 3.52
N LEU A 423 -16.70 -8.01 3.54
CA LEU A 423 -18.05 -7.56 3.93
C LEU A 423 -18.85 -7.05 2.72
N ASP A 424 -18.66 -7.66 1.55
CA ASP A 424 -19.26 -7.24 0.28
C ASP A 424 -20.63 -7.84 -0.02
N ASP A 425 -21.00 -8.91 0.68
CA ASP A 425 -22.33 -9.52 0.64
C ASP A 425 -23.31 -8.71 1.52
N GLU A 426 -23.98 -7.73 0.91
CA GLU A 426 -24.94 -6.84 1.59
C GLU A 426 -26.20 -7.58 2.08
N GLU A 427 -26.54 -8.74 1.49
CA GLU A 427 -27.64 -9.58 2.00
C GLU A 427 -27.26 -10.27 3.31
N LYS A 428 -26.00 -10.72 3.42
CA LYS A 428 -25.44 -11.33 4.62
C LYS A 428 -25.07 -10.30 5.69
N PHE A 429 -24.56 -9.13 5.30
CA PHE A 429 -24.05 -8.09 6.20
C PHE A 429 -24.77 -6.73 6.05
N PRO A 430 -26.12 -6.67 6.13
CA PRO A 430 -26.87 -5.48 5.78
C PRO A 430 -26.60 -4.29 6.70
N LYS A 431 -26.42 -4.54 8.00
CA LYS A 431 -26.12 -3.50 8.99
C LYS A 431 -24.68 -2.97 8.86
N GLN A 432 -23.76 -3.84 8.49
CA GLN A 432 -22.37 -3.45 8.25
C GLN A 432 -22.30 -2.57 7.00
N ALA A 433 -23.01 -2.94 5.94
CA ALA A 433 -23.15 -2.11 4.72
C ALA A 433 -23.78 -0.74 5.03
N GLU A 434 -24.88 -0.70 5.80
CA GLU A 434 -25.52 0.55 6.23
C GLU A 434 -24.53 1.46 6.99
N ASN A 435 -23.71 0.90 7.88
CA ASN A 435 -22.73 1.66 8.62
C ASN A 435 -21.59 2.17 7.72
N VAL A 436 -21.04 1.34 6.84
CA VAL A 436 -20.00 1.74 5.89
C VAL A 436 -20.47 2.88 4.97
N ALA A 437 -21.74 2.89 4.58
CA ALA A 437 -22.34 3.94 3.76
C ALA A 437 -22.42 5.32 4.44
N LYS A 438 -22.18 5.41 5.76
CA LYS A 438 -22.19 6.68 6.51
C LYS A 438 -20.89 7.47 6.35
N PHE A 439 -19.81 6.85 5.87
CA PHE A 439 -18.54 7.55 5.67
C PHE A 439 -18.69 8.66 4.62
N PRO A 440 -18.02 9.81 4.80
CA PRO A 440 -18.09 10.90 3.82
C PRO A 440 -17.45 10.49 2.49
N ASP A 441 -17.85 11.12 1.39
CA ASP A 441 -17.49 10.69 0.02
C ASP A 441 -15.98 10.52 -0.25
N PHE A 442 -15.13 11.29 0.43
CA PHE A 442 -13.68 11.17 0.26
C PHE A 442 -13.06 10.01 1.06
N LEU A 443 -13.81 9.40 1.98
CA LEU A 443 -13.43 8.26 2.81
C LEU A 443 -14.26 7.00 2.53
N ALA A 444 -15.37 7.09 1.80
CA ALA A 444 -16.23 5.93 1.52
C ALA A 444 -15.65 5.04 0.40
N PRO A 445 -15.91 3.72 0.43
CA PRO A 445 -15.37 2.77 -0.56
C PRO A 445 -15.98 2.93 -1.96
N HIS A 446 -17.24 3.34 -2.07
CA HIS A 446 -17.98 3.48 -3.32
C HIS A 446 -18.53 4.90 -3.51
N THR A 447 -17.85 5.74 -4.28
CA THR A 447 -18.27 7.15 -4.47
C THR A 447 -18.06 7.62 -5.90
N SER A 448 -18.85 8.58 -6.37
CA SER A 448 -18.74 9.11 -7.74
C SER A 448 -17.36 9.68 -8.06
N THR A 449 -16.56 10.00 -7.05
CA THR A 449 -15.19 10.53 -7.16
C THR A 449 -14.09 9.48 -6.96
N ASN A 450 -14.43 8.18 -6.99
CA ASN A 450 -13.48 7.08 -6.90
C ASN A 450 -13.21 6.47 -8.28
N ILE A 451 -11.97 6.58 -8.79
CA ILE A 451 -11.59 6.07 -10.12
C ILE A 451 -11.75 4.55 -10.25
N LEU A 452 -11.79 3.82 -9.13
CA LEU A 452 -12.05 2.38 -9.11
C LEU A 452 -13.46 2.02 -9.60
N ASN A 453 -14.41 2.95 -9.53
CA ASN A 453 -15.76 2.73 -10.05
C ASN A 453 -15.78 2.58 -11.58
N TYR A 454 -14.78 3.10 -12.28
CA TYR A 454 -14.66 2.95 -13.73
C TYR A 454 -13.97 1.64 -14.15
N ALA A 455 -13.39 0.88 -13.19
CA ALA A 455 -13.00 -0.52 -13.46
C ALA A 455 -14.24 -1.40 -13.57
N GLN A 456 -15.30 -0.99 -12.87
CA GLN A 456 -16.61 -1.65 -12.85
C GLN A 456 -16.51 -3.15 -12.48
N GLU A 457 -15.52 -3.52 -11.67
CA GLU A 457 -15.38 -4.85 -11.08
C GLU A 457 -15.34 -4.72 -9.56
N SER A 458 -15.83 -5.75 -8.87
CA SER A 458 -15.57 -5.89 -7.43
C SER A 458 -14.16 -6.44 -7.26
N ILE A 459 -13.27 -5.65 -6.66
CA ILE A 459 -11.91 -6.08 -6.36
C ILE A 459 -11.82 -6.21 -4.86
N LYS A 460 -11.85 -7.47 -4.38
CA LYS A 460 -11.77 -7.81 -2.95
C LYS A 460 -10.60 -7.08 -2.29
N GLY A 461 -10.89 -6.41 -1.17
CA GLY A 461 -9.92 -5.61 -0.41
C GLY A 461 -9.46 -4.29 -1.03
N LEU A 462 -9.88 -3.97 -2.26
CA LEU A 462 -9.57 -2.69 -2.89
C LEU A 462 -10.75 -1.72 -2.77
N ASN A 463 -11.87 -2.03 -3.43
CA ASN A 463 -13.05 -1.17 -3.44
C ASN A 463 -14.18 -1.71 -2.54
N LYS A 464 -13.90 -2.72 -1.71
CA LYS A 464 -14.85 -3.30 -0.74
C LYS A 464 -14.29 -3.25 0.67
N PRO A 465 -15.14 -3.04 1.69
CA PRO A 465 -14.71 -3.08 3.08
C PRO A 465 -14.24 -4.49 3.47
N GLN A 466 -13.10 -4.54 4.17
CA GLN A 466 -12.57 -5.75 4.78
C GLN A 466 -12.42 -5.58 6.30
N LEU A 467 -12.79 -6.62 7.02
CA LEU A 467 -12.66 -6.73 8.47
C LEU A 467 -11.39 -7.50 8.85
N TYR A 468 -10.78 -7.08 9.95
CA TYR A 468 -9.55 -7.65 10.51
C TYR A 468 -9.78 -7.94 11.99
N LEU A 469 -9.76 -9.22 12.38
CA LEU A 469 -9.92 -9.67 13.76
C LEU A 469 -8.54 -9.94 14.35
N LYS A 470 -8.14 -9.19 15.38
CA LYS A 470 -6.77 -9.18 15.87
C LYS A 470 -6.70 -9.59 17.33
N THR A 471 -5.77 -10.50 17.60
CA THR A 471 -5.22 -10.75 18.94
C THR A 471 -3.93 -9.95 19.12
N PRO A 472 -3.42 -9.74 20.35
CA PRO A 472 -2.19 -8.98 20.56
C PRO A 472 -0.99 -9.57 19.80
N GLY A 473 -0.31 -8.72 19.01
CA GLY A 473 0.81 -9.14 18.17
C GLY A 473 0.44 -9.50 16.74
N SER A 474 -0.83 -9.40 16.34
CA SER A 474 -1.25 -9.56 14.94
C SER A 474 -0.60 -8.49 14.08
N ARG A 475 0.13 -8.91 13.03
CA ARG A 475 0.91 -8.03 12.16
C ARG A 475 0.37 -8.00 10.74
N THR A 476 0.32 -6.80 10.18
CA THR A 476 0.27 -6.57 8.73
C THR A 476 1.64 -6.05 8.32
N ASP A 477 2.34 -6.81 7.49
CA ASP A 477 3.70 -6.53 7.03
C ASP A 477 3.78 -5.21 6.23
N PRO A 478 4.97 -4.59 6.06
CA PRO A 478 5.10 -3.38 5.28
C PRO A 478 4.70 -3.57 3.83
N HIS A 479 3.86 -2.67 3.36
CA HIS A 479 3.39 -2.65 1.99
C HIS A 479 3.05 -1.23 1.56
N LEU A 480 2.94 -1.06 0.25
CA LEU A 480 2.18 0.01 -0.36
C LEU A 480 0.80 -0.55 -0.66
N GLU A 481 -0.22 0.27 -0.57
CA GLU A 481 -1.52 -0.11 -1.12
C GLU A 481 -1.39 -0.44 -2.61
N ASN A 482 -2.22 -1.35 -3.09
CA ASN A 482 -2.23 -1.75 -4.49
C ASN A 482 -2.35 -0.52 -5.40
N SER A 483 -1.46 -0.40 -6.39
CA SER A 483 -1.37 0.79 -7.27
C SER A 483 -1.12 2.13 -6.55
N GLY A 484 -0.65 2.09 -5.30
CA GLY A 484 -0.37 3.29 -4.49
C GLY A 484 -1.63 4.10 -4.18
N LEU A 485 -2.78 3.43 -4.03
CA LEU A 485 -4.03 4.05 -3.59
C LEU A 485 -3.93 4.63 -2.17
N GLY A 486 -4.90 5.47 -1.81
CA GLY A 486 -5.11 5.83 -0.41
C GLY A 486 -5.79 4.67 0.34
N SER A 487 -5.67 4.68 1.67
CA SER A 487 -6.29 3.69 2.55
C SER A 487 -7.04 4.35 3.67
N VAL A 488 -8.20 3.80 4.02
CA VAL A 488 -8.92 4.13 5.24
C VAL A 488 -8.87 2.91 6.14
N ASN A 489 -8.55 3.15 7.41
CA ASN A 489 -8.61 2.12 8.44
C ASN A 489 -9.26 2.68 9.71
N HIS A 490 -10.36 2.08 10.15
CA HIS A 490 -11.04 2.42 11.38
C HIS A 490 -10.79 1.34 12.45
N ASN A 491 -10.35 1.74 13.64
CA ASN A 491 -10.17 0.81 14.77
C ASN A 491 -11.44 0.79 15.62
N LEU A 492 -12.15 -0.33 15.59
CA LEU A 492 -13.38 -0.58 16.35
C LEU A 492 -13.07 -0.90 17.83
N GLY A 493 -11.81 -1.21 18.15
CA GLY A 493 -11.35 -1.51 19.49
C GLY A 493 -11.55 -2.97 19.93
N PRO A 494 -11.49 -3.23 21.24
CA PRO A 494 -11.33 -2.25 22.33
C PRO A 494 -9.92 -1.66 22.46
N ASP A 495 -8.89 -2.37 22.01
CA ASP A 495 -7.49 -1.96 22.24
C ASP A 495 -6.86 -1.24 21.03
N PRO A 496 -5.75 -0.52 21.24
CA PRO A 496 -5.06 0.19 20.17
C PRO A 496 -4.30 -0.70 19.17
N CYS A 497 -4.09 -0.15 17.97
CA CYS A 497 -3.11 -0.62 17.00
C CYS A 497 -1.92 0.36 16.89
N LEU A 498 -0.72 -0.17 16.76
CA LEU A 498 0.49 0.59 16.46
C LEU A 498 0.71 0.64 14.95
N TRP A 499 0.93 1.85 14.44
CA TRP A 499 1.15 2.13 13.03
C TRP A 499 2.55 2.64 12.77
N TYR A 500 3.07 2.23 11.62
CA TYR A 500 4.30 2.74 11.05
C TYR A 500 4.04 3.26 9.64
N GLY A 501 4.70 4.34 9.26
CA GLY A 501 4.63 4.92 7.93
C GLY A 501 5.99 5.43 7.44
N VAL A 502 6.26 5.25 6.15
CA VAL A 502 7.37 5.87 5.43
C VAL A 502 6.77 6.75 4.31
N PRO A 503 7.00 8.07 4.36
CA PRO A 503 6.47 9.00 3.35
C PRO A 503 6.88 8.64 1.92
N PHE A 504 6.03 9.00 0.95
CA PHE A 504 6.18 8.59 -0.45
C PHE A 504 7.52 9.02 -1.06
N GLU A 505 7.99 10.22 -0.71
CA GLU A 505 9.28 10.77 -1.16
C GLU A 505 10.50 9.95 -0.70
N TYR A 506 10.32 9.00 0.23
CA TYR A 506 11.34 8.04 0.69
C TYR A 506 11.07 6.58 0.26
N ALA A 507 9.99 6.29 -0.47
CA ALA A 507 9.60 4.92 -0.84
C ALA A 507 10.72 4.16 -1.57
N GLY A 508 11.42 4.83 -2.51
CA GLY A 508 12.58 4.27 -3.19
C GLY A 508 13.77 3.97 -2.28
N ALA A 509 14.00 4.79 -1.26
CA ALA A 509 15.03 4.55 -0.25
C ALA A 509 14.70 3.33 0.62
N PHE A 510 13.43 3.18 1.00
CA PHE A 510 12.95 2.04 1.77
C PHE A 510 13.06 0.72 0.99
N GLN A 511 12.67 0.70 -0.29
CA GLN A 511 12.85 -0.48 -1.15
C GLN A 511 14.33 -0.91 -1.25
N ARG A 512 15.27 0.05 -1.29
CA ARG A 512 16.71 -0.25 -1.28
C ARG A 512 17.19 -0.80 0.06
N LEU A 513 16.73 -0.22 1.17
CA LEU A 513 17.05 -0.72 2.51
C LEU A 513 16.57 -2.16 2.67
N MET A 514 15.31 -2.43 2.30
CA MET A 514 14.72 -3.76 2.32
C MET A 514 15.51 -4.75 1.46
N THR A 515 15.81 -4.39 0.20
CA THR A 515 16.64 -5.21 -0.71
C THR A 515 17.98 -5.60 -0.05
N LYS A 516 18.62 -4.63 0.62
CA LYS A 516 19.89 -4.83 1.34
C LYS A 516 19.73 -5.74 2.55
N ARG A 517 18.65 -5.60 3.33
CA ARG A 517 18.43 -6.33 4.59
C ARG A 517 17.95 -7.76 4.38
N LEU A 518 17.19 -7.98 3.31
CA LEU A 518 16.73 -9.30 2.87
C LEU A 518 17.75 -10.00 1.96
N ASN A 519 18.93 -9.40 1.71
CA ASN A 519 19.95 -9.94 0.81
C ASN A 519 19.41 -10.33 -0.60
N LEU A 520 18.47 -9.54 -1.13
CA LEU A 520 17.90 -9.75 -2.46
C LEU A 520 18.92 -9.33 -3.53
N THR A 521 19.81 -10.24 -3.91
CA THR A 521 20.83 -10.01 -4.95
C THR A 521 20.25 -10.09 -6.36
N HIS A 522 20.94 -9.55 -7.37
CA HIS A 522 20.44 -9.43 -8.75
C HIS A 522 20.12 -10.76 -9.46
N GLY A 523 20.56 -11.91 -8.90
CA GLY A 523 20.25 -13.25 -9.42
C GLY A 523 18.96 -13.85 -8.86
N ASN A 524 18.53 -13.42 -7.66
CA ASN A 524 17.20 -13.67 -7.14
C ASN A 524 16.33 -12.54 -7.67
N LYS A 525 15.26 -12.86 -8.42
CA LYS A 525 14.34 -11.83 -8.94
C LYS A 525 13.96 -10.91 -7.78
N LEU A 526 14.26 -9.64 -7.92
CA LEU A 526 14.05 -8.63 -6.90
C LEU A 526 12.56 -8.48 -6.68
N ASP A 527 12.02 -9.26 -5.75
CA ASP A 527 10.60 -9.38 -5.56
C ASP A 527 10.20 -8.77 -4.22
N VAL A 528 10.55 -7.50 -4.02
CA VAL A 528 10.23 -6.74 -2.79
C VAL A 528 8.73 -6.73 -2.46
N TYR A 529 7.88 -7.17 -3.40
CA TYR A 529 6.44 -7.29 -3.27
C TYR A 529 5.96 -8.71 -2.94
N ALA A 530 6.76 -9.75 -3.18
CA ALA A 530 6.41 -11.14 -2.84
C ALA A 530 7.11 -11.68 -1.58
N TYR A 531 7.92 -10.87 -0.92
CA TYR A 531 8.50 -11.22 0.38
C TYR A 531 7.69 -10.57 1.51
N SER A 532 7.41 -11.33 2.55
CA SER A 532 6.94 -10.82 3.85
C SER A 532 8.14 -10.36 4.67
N TYR A 533 8.08 -9.16 5.23
CA TYR A 533 9.16 -8.60 6.04
C TYR A 533 8.64 -7.69 7.14
N TRP A 534 9.51 -7.23 8.02
CA TRP A 534 9.19 -6.27 9.08
C TRP A 534 10.21 -5.12 9.09
N GLY A 535 9.71 -3.89 9.06
CA GLY A 535 10.55 -2.69 9.06
C GLY A 535 11.14 -2.42 10.43
N ILE A 536 12.46 -2.62 10.59
CA ILE A 536 13.16 -2.34 11.85
C ILE A 536 13.47 -0.85 11.98
N GLU A 537 12.91 -0.22 13.01
CA GLU A 537 13.00 1.23 13.26
C GLU A 537 14.43 1.77 13.20
N SER A 538 15.34 1.13 13.95
CA SER A 538 16.74 1.53 14.03
C SER A 538 17.46 1.49 12.68
N ASP A 539 17.09 0.55 11.80
CA ASP A 539 17.69 0.42 10.48
C ASP A 539 17.19 1.52 9.53
N CYS A 540 15.90 1.89 9.60
CA CYS A 540 15.34 3.00 8.84
C CYS A 540 16.00 4.32 9.25
N ILE A 541 16.05 4.61 10.55
CA ILE A 541 16.64 5.83 11.10
C ILE A 541 18.13 5.93 10.73
N LEU A 542 18.88 4.83 10.78
CA LEU A 542 20.28 4.79 10.39
C LEU A 542 20.53 5.05 8.90
N GLU A 543 19.60 4.60 8.04
CA GLU A 543 19.63 4.86 6.60
C GLU A 543 19.15 6.28 6.26
N GLY A 544 18.64 7.03 7.25
CA GLY A 544 18.11 8.39 7.09
C GLY A 544 16.69 8.43 6.51
N ILE A 545 15.93 7.34 6.70
CA ILE A 545 14.52 7.24 6.31
C ILE A 545 13.68 7.65 7.52
N PRO A 546 12.86 8.71 7.42
CA PRO A 546 11.99 9.13 8.50
C PRO A 546 10.87 8.10 8.73
N LEU A 547 10.50 7.91 9.99
CA LEU A 547 9.41 7.01 10.36
C LEU A 547 8.28 7.76 11.05
N GLN A 548 7.08 7.63 10.50
CA GLN A 548 5.86 7.89 11.24
C GLN A 548 5.60 6.69 12.14
N LYS A 549 5.50 6.90 13.46
CA LYS A 549 5.14 5.85 14.43
C LYS A 549 4.07 6.41 15.36
N CYS A 550 2.87 5.84 15.34
CA CYS A 550 1.75 6.36 16.13
C CYS A 550 0.80 5.26 16.62
N ILE A 551 0.02 5.60 17.66
CA ILE A 551 -1.00 4.73 18.24
C ILE A 551 -2.37 5.15 17.71
N GLN A 552 -3.08 4.23 17.07
CA GLN A 552 -4.49 4.35 16.70
C GLN A 552 -5.36 3.74 17.80
N LYS A 553 -6.10 4.55 18.54
CA LYS A 553 -7.00 4.08 19.60
C LYS A 553 -8.33 3.60 19.02
N ALA A 554 -9.13 2.92 19.83
CA ALA A 554 -10.51 2.60 19.48
C ALA A 554 -11.27 3.90 19.14
N GLY A 555 -12.05 3.88 18.06
CA GLY A 555 -12.76 5.03 17.50
C GLY A 555 -11.93 5.95 16.59
N ASP A 556 -10.60 5.75 16.49
CA ASP A 556 -9.75 6.55 15.59
C ASP A 556 -9.79 5.99 14.16
N THR A 557 -9.95 6.87 13.17
CA THR A 557 -9.83 6.53 11.74
C THR A 557 -8.50 7.02 11.19
N VAL A 558 -7.62 6.10 10.80
CA VAL A 558 -6.38 6.41 10.07
C VAL A 558 -6.70 6.58 8.59
N PHE A 559 -6.15 7.63 7.99
CA PHE A 559 -6.03 7.78 6.54
C PHE A 559 -4.57 7.65 6.16
N VAL A 560 -4.26 6.70 5.26
CA VAL A 560 -2.94 6.55 4.64
C VAL A 560 -2.98 7.19 3.26
N GLY A 561 -2.09 8.14 3.03
CA GLY A 561 -1.96 8.85 1.77
C GLY A 561 -1.28 8.00 0.68
N ILE A 562 -1.58 8.34 -0.56
CA ILE A 562 -1.04 7.67 -1.76
C ILE A 562 0.48 7.49 -1.73
N GLY A 563 0.94 6.30 -2.10
CA GLY A 563 2.37 5.99 -2.17
C GLY A 563 3.10 5.87 -0.82
N THR A 564 2.38 5.89 0.31
CA THR A 564 2.97 5.74 1.65
C THR A 564 3.15 4.26 2.00
N PHE A 565 4.40 3.84 2.24
CA PHE A 565 4.66 2.52 2.81
C PHE A 565 4.19 2.51 4.25
N HIS A 566 3.50 1.47 4.69
CA HIS A 566 3.05 1.38 6.08
C HIS A 566 2.95 -0.08 6.55
N TRP A 567 3.01 -0.27 7.86
CA TRP A 567 2.81 -1.57 8.52
C TRP A 567 2.17 -1.37 9.89
N VAL A 568 1.51 -2.41 10.38
CA VAL A 568 0.63 -2.32 11.56
C VAL A 568 0.84 -3.52 12.47
N GLN A 569 0.80 -3.29 13.77
CA GLN A 569 0.72 -4.34 14.77
C GLN A 569 -0.40 -4.03 15.78
N SER A 570 -1.28 -4.97 16.08
CA SER A 570 -2.17 -4.84 17.24
C SER A 570 -1.36 -4.96 18.53
N ILE A 571 -1.59 -4.04 19.46
CA ILE A 571 -0.94 -4.03 20.78
C ILE A 571 -1.96 -4.33 21.90
N GLY A 572 -2.98 -5.09 21.52
CA GLY A 572 -4.10 -5.60 22.33
C GLY A 572 -5.07 -6.38 21.44
N PHE A 573 -6.27 -6.67 21.94
CA PHE A 573 -7.39 -7.23 21.17
C PHE A 573 -8.10 -6.11 20.42
N ALA A 574 -8.16 -6.21 19.11
CA ALA A 574 -8.73 -5.16 18.28
C ALA A 574 -9.46 -5.73 17.07
N THR A 575 -10.52 -5.06 16.66
CA THR A 575 -11.09 -5.24 15.33
C THR A 575 -10.85 -3.99 14.51
N ASN A 576 -10.38 -4.15 13.27
CA ASN A 576 -10.25 -3.03 12.33
C ASN A 576 -11.10 -3.26 11.09
N LEU A 577 -11.58 -2.16 10.52
CA LEU A 577 -12.28 -2.12 9.25
C LEU A 577 -11.45 -1.28 8.27
N SER A 578 -11.22 -1.77 7.05
CA SER A 578 -10.36 -1.09 6.07
C SER A 578 -10.83 -1.25 4.63
N TRP A 579 -10.48 -0.28 3.78
CA TRP A 579 -10.62 -0.35 2.31
C TRP A 579 -9.71 0.69 1.65
N ASN A 580 -9.51 0.59 0.33
CA ASN A 580 -8.76 1.56 -0.45
C ASN A 580 -9.64 2.59 -1.14
N ILE A 581 -9.02 3.72 -1.49
CA ILE A 581 -9.68 4.83 -2.18
C ILE A 581 -8.77 5.34 -3.29
N GLY A 582 -9.32 5.42 -4.50
CA GLY A 582 -8.66 6.07 -5.63
C GLY A 582 -9.32 7.40 -5.94
N HIS A 583 -8.91 8.48 -5.27
CA HIS A 583 -9.48 9.81 -5.56
C HIS A 583 -9.28 10.20 -7.03
N GLU A 584 -10.31 10.75 -7.67
CA GLU A 584 -10.27 11.28 -9.04
C GLU A 584 -9.45 12.58 -9.11
N ASN A 585 -8.12 12.45 -9.15
CA ASN A 585 -7.20 13.56 -9.36
C ASN A 585 -5.87 13.10 -9.99
N ALA A 586 -5.07 14.05 -10.46
CA ALA A 586 -3.79 13.81 -11.10
C ALA A 586 -2.76 13.13 -10.18
N LYS A 587 -2.79 13.44 -8.88
CA LYS A 587 -1.83 12.86 -7.91
C LYS A 587 -2.05 11.35 -7.79
N GLN A 588 -3.29 10.92 -7.63
CA GLN A 588 -3.66 9.50 -7.57
C GLN A 588 -3.37 8.78 -8.88
N LEU A 589 -3.80 9.33 -10.03
CA LEU A 589 -3.58 8.71 -11.33
C LEU A 589 -2.08 8.57 -11.64
N SER A 590 -1.30 9.64 -11.47
CA SER A 590 0.15 9.58 -11.70
C SER A 590 0.85 8.55 -10.81
N THR A 591 0.40 8.40 -9.56
CA THR A 591 0.92 7.37 -8.65
C THR A 591 0.61 5.97 -9.18
N ALA A 592 -0.63 5.69 -9.60
CA ALA A 592 -1.02 4.39 -10.15
C ALA A 592 -0.22 4.02 -11.42
N LEU A 593 0.00 4.99 -12.32
CA LEU A 593 0.81 4.79 -13.53
C LEU A 593 2.28 4.49 -13.21
N LEU A 594 2.85 5.19 -12.23
CA LEU A 594 4.23 4.95 -11.80
C LEU A 594 4.37 3.59 -11.09
N MET A 595 3.41 3.25 -10.24
CA MET A 595 3.36 1.97 -9.51
C MET A 595 3.26 0.78 -10.47
N HIS A 596 2.42 0.88 -11.51
CA HIS A 596 2.33 -0.12 -12.57
C HIS A 596 3.70 -0.45 -13.17
N ASP A 597 4.48 0.57 -13.52
CA ASP A 597 5.81 0.38 -14.11
C ASP A 597 6.84 -0.15 -13.10
N ASN A 598 6.71 0.22 -11.83
CA ASN A 598 7.56 -0.36 -10.78
C ASN A 598 7.25 -1.84 -10.53
N TYR A 599 5.97 -2.24 -10.54
CA TYR A 599 5.58 -3.66 -10.52
C TYR A 599 6.10 -4.41 -11.75
N ALA A 600 5.93 -3.85 -12.95
CA ALA A 600 6.45 -4.45 -14.18
C ALA A 600 7.98 -4.63 -14.14
N ALA A 601 8.72 -3.68 -13.57
CA ALA A 601 10.17 -3.80 -13.36
C ALA A 601 10.53 -4.91 -12.36
N ALA A 602 9.71 -5.09 -11.32
CA ALA A 602 9.81 -6.17 -10.34
C ALA A 602 9.30 -7.53 -10.85
N LYS A 603 8.73 -7.58 -12.08
CA LYS A 603 8.04 -8.75 -12.65
C LYS A 603 6.80 -9.18 -11.86
N GLN A 604 6.15 -8.20 -11.25
CA GLN A 604 4.84 -8.29 -10.64
C GLN A 604 3.77 -7.71 -11.55
N TRP A 605 2.50 -7.90 -11.19
CA TRP A 605 1.33 -7.47 -11.94
C TRP A 605 0.53 -6.44 -11.13
N THR A 606 -0.26 -5.60 -11.82
CA THR A 606 -1.18 -4.67 -11.17
C THR A 606 -2.56 -5.30 -11.05
N LEU A 607 -3.21 -5.13 -9.90
CA LEU A 607 -4.60 -5.54 -9.70
C LEU A 607 -5.58 -4.57 -10.38
N MET A 608 -5.18 -3.31 -10.54
CA MET A 608 -6.02 -2.24 -11.07
C MET A 608 -6.01 -2.24 -12.60
N GLY A 609 -7.18 -2.41 -13.22
CA GLY A 609 -7.38 -2.32 -14.68
C GLY A 609 -7.28 -0.88 -15.21
N ILE A 610 -6.09 -0.28 -15.15
CA ILE A 610 -5.85 1.13 -15.52
C ILE A 610 -6.36 1.44 -16.93
N GLU A 611 -6.09 0.60 -17.93
CA GLU A 611 -6.57 0.84 -19.31
C GLU A 611 -8.10 0.95 -19.36
N THR A 612 -8.80 -0.04 -18.77
CA THR A 612 -10.27 -0.07 -18.71
C THR A 612 -10.83 1.16 -18.00
N ILE A 613 -10.27 1.53 -16.84
CA ILE A 613 -10.66 2.73 -16.09
C ILE A 613 -10.57 3.97 -16.97
N LEU A 614 -9.43 4.19 -17.63
CA LEU A 614 -9.20 5.41 -18.41
C LEU A 614 -10.11 5.49 -19.64
N TRP A 615 -10.29 4.39 -20.36
CA TRP A 615 -11.20 4.36 -21.51
C TRP A 615 -12.66 4.55 -21.09
N ASN A 616 -13.09 3.93 -19.98
CA ASN A 616 -14.44 4.13 -19.46
C ASN A 616 -14.69 5.58 -19.04
N MET A 617 -13.72 6.25 -18.41
CA MET A 617 -13.82 7.68 -18.10
C MET A 617 -13.99 8.53 -19.36
N VAL A 618 -13.26 8.23 -20.44
CA VAL A 618 -13.39 8.95 -21.72
C VAL A 618 -14.75 8.69 -22.38
N PHE A 619 -15.19 7.44 -22.45
CA PHE A 619 -16.48 7.08 -23.05
C PHE A 619 -17.66 7.68 -22.29
N GLN A 620 -17.57 7.73 -20.95
CA GLN A 620 -18.57 8.36 -20.08
C GLN A 620 -18.44 9.88 -20.02
N LYS A 621 -17.43 10.47 -20.67
CA LYS A 621 -17.18 11.93 -20.72
C LYS A 621 -17.05 12.53 -19.32
N ILE A 622 -16.28 11.87 -18.47
CA ILE A 622 -15.97 12.38 -17.14
C ILE A 622 -15.08 13.62 -17.28
N GLU A 623 -15.51 14.73 -16.68
CA GLU A 623 -14.75 15.97 -16.63
C GLU A 623 -13.66 15.86 -15.56
N VAL A 624 -12.40 16.08 -15.95
CA VAL A 624 -11.24 15.94 -15.07
C VAL A 624 -10.37 17.20 -15.13
N GLU A 625 -9.54 17.42 -14.11
CA GLU A 625 -8.60 18.53 -14.11
C GLU A 625 -7.54 18.42 -15.22
N ASP A 626 -7.06 19.57 -15.73
CA ASP A 626 -6.10 19.65 -16.85
C ASP A 626 -4.85 18.79 -16.64
N GLU A 627 -4.31 18.75 -15.42
CA GLU A 627 -3.13 17.95 -15.12
C GLU A 627 -3.42 16.44 -15.21
N MET A 628 -4.59 15.99 -14.73
CA MET A 628 -5.03 14.61 -14.84
C MET A 628 -5.25 14.25 -16.32
N LYS A 629 -5.84 15.17 -17.08
CA LYS A 629 -6.07 15.03 -18.53
C LYS A 629 -4.77 14.78 -19.30
N LYS A 630 -3.66 15.42 -18.92
CA LYS A 630 -2.33 15.16 -19.52
C LYS A 630 -1.85 13.73 -19.26
N TYR A 631 -1.95 13.26 -18.01
CA TYR A 631 -1.60 11.88 -17.66
C TYR A 631 -2.49 10.87 -18.40
N MET A 632 -3.80 11.13 -18.46
CA MET A 632 -4.75 10.32 -19.21
C MET A 632 -4.41 10.27 -20.71
N ARG A 633 -4.17 11.41 -21.37
CA ARG A 633 -3.79 11.43 -22.79
C ARG A 633 -2.48 10.69 -23.07
N SER A 634 -1.48 10.83 -22.19
CA SER A 634 -0.23 10.06 -22.27
C SER A 634 -0.49 8.55 -22.21
N ALA A 635 -1.26 8.10 -21.22
CA ALA A 635 -1.61 6.69 -21.03
C ALA A 635 -2.50 6.12 -22.15
N LEU A 636 -3.52 6.85 -22.58
CA LEU A 636 -4.45 6.45 -23.66
C LEU A 636 -3.73 6.35 -25.01
N MET A 637 -2.78 7.24 -25.30
CA MET A 637 -1.94 7.11 -26.50
C MET A 637 -1.14 5.80 -26.51
N ARG A 638 -0.64 5.37 -25.34
CA ARG A 638 0.06 4.07 -25.19
C ARG A 638 -0.89 2.91 -25.39
N SER A 639 -2.08 2.99 -24.79
CA SER A 639 -3.11 1.95 -24.89
C SER A 639 -3.62 1.80 -26.33
N LEU A 640 -3.92 2.89 -27.03
CA LEU A 640 -4.33 2.87 -28.45
C LEU A 640 -3.24 2.26 -29.34
N ALA A 641 -1.98 2.64 -29.11
CA ALA A 641 -0.86 2.05 -29.84
C ALA A 641 -0.61 0.57 -29.51
N LYS A 642 -0.93 0.11 -28.30
CA LYS A 642 -0.92 -1.31 -27.94
C LYS A 642 -2.05 -2.04 -28.69
N ALA A 643 -3.28 -1.53 -28.64
CA ALA A 643 -4.42 -2.13 -29.33
C ALA A 643 -4.17 -2.27 -30.85
N GLU A 644 -3.58 -1.25 -31.48
CA GLU A 644 -3.20 -1.31 -32.90
C GLU A 644 -2.14 -2.38 -33.19
N ARG A 645 -1.14 -2.56 -32.29
CA ARG A 645 -0.16 -3.65 -32.43
C ARG A 645 -0.78 -5.03 -32.27
N GLU A 646 -1.72 -5.16 -31.35
CA GLU A 646 -2.48 -6.39 -31.12
C GLU A 646 -3.32 -6.73 -32.34
N LEU A 647 -4.03 -5.76 -32.91
CA LEU A 647 -4.76 -5.91 -34.17
C LEU A 647 -3.86 -6.40 -35.31
N GLN A 648 -2.70 -5.77 -35.51
CA GLN A 648 -1.74 -6.19 -36.55
C GLN A 648 -1.26 -7.63 -36.35
N LEU A 649 -1.06 -8.04 -35.09
CA LEU A 649 -0.63 -9.41 -34.78
C LEU A 649 -1.75 -10.42 -35.05
N VAL A 650 -2.97 -10.11 -34.62
CA VAL A 650 -4.19 -10.90 -34.87
C VAL A 650 -4.39 -11.12 -36.37
N GLN A 651 -4.33 -10.04 -37.16
CA GLN A 651 -4.44 -10.10 -38.62
C GLN A 651 -3.30 -10.91 -39.26
N LYS A 652 -2.06 -10.66 -38.85
CA LYS A 652 -0.88 -11.38 -39.37
C LYS A 652 -0.93 -12.89 -39.09
N LYS A 653 -1.55 -13.28 -37.98
CA LYS A 653 -1.70 -14.68 -37.56
C LYS A 653 -3.00 -15.32 -38.00
N ASN A 654 -3.88 -14.57 -38.68
CA ASN A 654 -5.23 -15.01 -39.08
C ASN A 654 -6.02 -15.61 -37.91
N MET A 655 -5.96 -14.95 -36.75
CA MET A 655 -6.68 -15.42 -35.55
C MET A 655 -8.18 -15.14 -35.69
N ASN A 656 -9.02 -16.02 -35.16
CA ASN A 656 -10.47 -15.85 -35.16
C ASN A 656 -10.85 -14.74 -34.17
N VAL A 657 -11.43 -13.63 -34.67
CA VAL A 657 -11.87 -12.51 -33.84
C VAL A 657 -13.37 -12.55 -33.67
N GLU A 658 -13.83 -12.49 -32.43
CA GLU A 658 -15.23 -12.46 -32.05
C GLU A 658 -15.58 -11.09 -31.46
N GLY A 659 -16.70 -10.51 -31.91
CA GLY A 659 -17.11 -9.18 -31.47
C GLY A 659 -16.27 -8.04 -32.07
N PRO A 660 -16.65 -6.77 -31.84
CA PRO A 660 -17.06 -6.20 -30.55
C PRO A 660 -18.38 -6.77 -30.02
N PRO A 661 -18.47 -7.19 -28.75
CA PRO A 661 -19.76 -7.43 -28.11
C PRO A 661 -20.58 -6.13 -28.18
N ALA A 662 -21.89 -6.24 -28.38
CA ALA A 662 -22.77 -5.08 -28.17
C ALA A 662 -22.54 -4.55 -26.75
N PRO A 663 -22.48 -3.22 -26.54
CA PRO A 663 -22.29 -2.67 -25.21
C PRO A 663 -23.56 -2.92 -24.36
N GLU A 664 -23.68 -4.11 -23.79
CA GLU A 664 -24.60 -4.40 -22.70
C GLU A 664 -23.81 -4.47 -21.40
N GLY A 665 -23.82 -3.35 -20.71
CA GLY A 665 -23.29 -3.26 -19.36
C GLY A 665 -21.76 -3.32 -19.27
N VAL A 666 -21.38 -3.38 -18.01
CA VAL A 666 -20.03 -3.35 -17.49
C VAL A 666 -19.23 -4.60 -17.90
N GLN A 667 -18.02 -4.43 -18.44
CA GLN A 667 -17.14 -5.56 -18.75
C GLN A 667 -16.04 -5.72 -17.69
N VAL A 668 -16.02 -6.87 -17.01
CA VAL A 668 -15.00 -7.26 -16.02
C VAL A 668 -13.59 -7.16 -16.64
N VAL A 669 -12.58 -6.80 -15.84
CA VAL A 669 -11.19 -6.75 -16.30
C VAL A 669 -10.63 -8.17 -16.38
N GLU A 670 -10.44 -8.69 -17.59
CA GLU A 670 -9.80 -10.01 -17.76
C GLU A 670 -8.33 -9.95 -17.38
N ARG A 671 -7.81 -11.05 -16.84
CA ARG A 671 -6.43 -11.16 -16.40
C ARG A 671 -5.76 -12.36 -17.05
N CYS A 672 -4.55 -12.17 -17.57
CA CYS A 672 -3.80 -13.25 -18.20
C CYS A 672 -3.61 -14.44 -17.25
N MET A 673 -4.03 -15.63 -17.64
CA MET A 673 -3.89 -16.84 -16.83
C MET A 673 -2.43 -17.21 -16.46
N LEU A 674 -1.43 -16.70 -17.19
CA LEU A 674 -0.02 -17.03 -16.95
C LEU A 674 0.74 -15.99 -16.13
N CYS A 675 0.34 -14.72 -16.20
CA CYS A 675 1.09 -13.64 -15.55
C CYS A 675 0.22 -12.63 -14.81
N SER A 676 -1.09 -12.84 -14.79
CA SER A 676 -2.10 -12.03 -14.11
C SER A 676 -2.19 -10.56 -14.56
N ASP A 677 -1.53 -10.22 -15.68
CA ASP A 677 -1.60 -8.88 -16.28
C ASP A 677 -3.02 -8.56 -16.75
N CYS A 678 -3.46 -7.32 -16.53
CA CYS A 678 -4.79 -6.85 -16.95
C CYS A 678 -4.85 -6.76 -18.49
N LEU A 679 -5.90 -7.30 -19.08
CA LEU A 679 -6.09 -7.34 -20.52
C LEU A 679 -7.12 -6.30 -20.97
N PHE A 680 -6.84 -5.67 -22.10
CA PHE A 680 -7.68 -4.62 -22.67
C PHE A 680 -7.85 -4.81 -24.18
N ASN A 681 -9.07 -4.55 -24.64
CA ASN A 681 -9.57 -4.64 -26.00
C ASN A 681 -9.46 -6.02 -26.69
N PHE A 682 -8.26 -6.46 -27.08
CA PHE A 682 -8.05 -7.75 -27.75
C PHE A 682 -7.63 -8.81 -26.73
N ILE A 683 -8.50 -9.78 -26.48
CA ILE A 683 -8.34 -10.80 -25.44
C ILE A 683 -8.31 -12.19 -26.08
N PRO A 684 -7.12 -12.78 -26.23
CA PRO A 684 -6.99 -14.16 -26.68
C PRO A 684 -7.45 -15.17 -25.64
N TRP A 685 -8.15 -16.21 -26.09
CA TRP A 685 -8.67 -17.30 -25.27
C TRP A 685 -8.01 -18.63 -25.60
N THR A 686 -7.88 -19.50 -24.60
CA THR A 686 -7.35 -20.86 -24.77
C THR A 686 -8.05 -21.83 -23.83
N THR A 687 -8.25 -23.08 -24.27
CA THR A 687 -8.85 -24.16 -23.46
C THR A 687 -7.82 -24.95 -22.65
N ARG A 688 -6.54 -24.58 -22.72
CA ARG A 688 -5.48 -25.35 -22.08
C ARG A 688 -5.50 -25.18 -20.55
N ARG A 689 -5.88 -26.24 -19.83
CA ARG A 689 -6.03 -26.28 -18.35
C ARG A 689 -4.78 -25.86 -17.59
N GLU A 690 -3.61 -26.34 -18.01
CA GLU A 690 -2.35 -26.10 -17.32
C GLU A 690 -1.24 -25.83 -18.33
N MET A 691 -0.63 -24.66 -18.22
CA MET A 691 0.72 -24.45 -18.68
C MET A 691 1.60 -24.41 -17.46
N GLU A 692 2.38 -25.47 -17.27
CA GLU A 692 3.59 -25.41 -16.47
C GLU A 692 4.51 -24.36 -17.10
N THR A 693 4.32 -23.09 -16.76
CA THR A 693 5.35 -22.09 -17.02
C THR A 693 6.54 -22.49 -16.12
N PRO A 694 7.79 -22.26 -16.55
CA PRO A 694 8.93 -22.34 -15.65
C PRO A 694 8.77 -21.45 -14.40
N SER A 695 7.80 -20.53 -14.39
CA SER A 695 7.36 -19.70 -13.26
C SER A 695 6.35 -20.39 -12.33
N THR A 696 5.34 -21.10 -12.84
CA THR A 696 4.40 -21.90 -12.02
C THR A 696 5.10 -23.13 -11.44
N ILE A 697 6.01 -23.73 -12.21
CA ILE A 697 6.98 -24.71 -11.70
C ILE A 697 7.85 -24.09 -10.59
N LYS A 698 8.25 -22.82 -10.67
CA LYS A 698 9.10 -22.19 -9.63
C LYS A 698 8.34 -21.73 -8.39
N ILE A 699 7.05 -21.41 -8.49
CA ILE A 699 6.21 -21.09 -7.34
C ILE A 699 5.84 -22.39 -6.62
N LYS A 700 5.36 -23.42 -7.34
CA LYS A 700 5.15 -24.76 -6.75
C LYS A 700 6.48 -25.36 -6.22
N ARG A 701 7.56 -25.44 -7.03
CA ARG A 701 8.85 -26.01 -6.58
C ARG A 701 9.63 -25.16 -5.55
N LYS A 702 9.40 -23.84 -5.38
CA LYS A 702 10.04 -23.13 -4.25
C LYS A 702 9.42 -23.52 -2.91
N TYR A 703 8.14 -23.89 -2.90
CA TYR A 703 7.46 -24.39 -1.72
C TYR A 703 7.79 -25.87 -1.47
N THR A 704 7.86 -26.72 -2.51
CA THR A 704 8.20 -28.15 -2.34
C THR A 704 9.70 -28.44 -2.18
N LYS A 705 10.58 -27.79 -2.95
CA LYS A 705 12.02 -28.14 -2.98
C LYS A 705 12.82 -27.64 -1.77
N LYS A 706 12.24 -26.79 -0.92
CA LYS A 706 12.83 -26.42 0.38
C LYS A 706 12.73 -27.54 1.41
N TYR A 707 11.93 -28.59 1.13
CA TYR A 707 11.71 -29.74 2.00
C TYR A 707 12.42 -31.03 1.54
N GLU A 708 12.96 -31.09 0.32
CA GLU A 708 13.60 -32.31 -0.20
C GLU A 708 15.14 -32.23 -0.27
N GLU A 709 15.74 -31.04 -0.23
CA GLU A 709 17.20 -30.86 -0.31
C GLU A 709 17.90 -30.72 1.06
N SER A 710 17.27 -31.16 2.16
CA SER A 710 17.93 -31.24 3.49
C SER A 710 18.38 -32.63 3.91
N ASP A 711 18.10 -33.67 3.13
CA ASP A 711 18.24 -35.06 3.58
C ASP A 711 19.32 -35.87 2.81
N GLU A 712 20.15 -35.21 2.00
CA GLU A 712 21.29 -35.87 1.35
C GLU A 712 22.55 -34.99 1.46
N GLU A 713 23.18 -34.95 2.64
CA GLU A 713 24.65 -34.81 2.76
C GLU A 713 25.07 -34.98 4.23
N SER A 714 25.46 -36.21 4.59
CA SER A 714 26.65 -36.60 5.39
C SER A 714 26.34 -37.80 6.30
N ASP A 715 26.47 -38.99 5.73
CA ASP A 715 26.83 -40.19 6.50
C ASP A 715 28.28 -40.02 6.97
N GLU A 716 28.51 -40.00 8.29
CA GLU A 716 29.64 -40.65 8.94
C GLU A 716 29.51 -40.53 10.48
N GLU A 717 29.34 -41.70 11.11
CA GLU A 717 29.73 -42.08 12.48
C GLU A 717 29.01 -41.40 13.68
N ASP A 718 28.04 -42.10 14.28
CA ASP A 718 28.27 -42.77 15.58
C ASP A 718 27.06 -43.65 15.97
N GLU A 719 27.39 -44.85 16.46
CA GLU A 719 26.51 -45.97 16.77
C GLU A 719 25.69 -45.78 18.07
N ASP A 720 24.67 -46.63 18.21
CA ASP A 720 23.91 -47.00 19.42
C ASP A 720 22.71 -46.13 19.85
N GLU A 721 21.51 -46.49 19.39
CA GLU A 721 20.53 -47.18 20.24
C GLU A 721 19.36 -47.70 19.40
N GLU A 722 19.33 -49.02 19.24
CA GLU A 722 18.37 -49.78 18.46
C GLU A 722 17.23 -50.30 19.37
N LEU A 723 16.05 -50.41 18.77
CA LEU A 723 14.94 -51.32 19.11
C LEU A 723 13.87 -50.84 20.10
N MET A 724 12.80 -50.24 19.57
CA MET A 724 11.45 -50.83 19.58
C MET A 724 10.50 -49.97 18.73
N GLU A 725 10.38 -50.24 17.43
CA GLU A 725 9.23 -49.84 16.59
C GLU A 725 9.33 -50.50 15.20
N GLN A 726 9.14 -51.82 15.17
CA GLN A 726 8.76 -52.53 13.94
C GLN A 726 7.40 -53.16 14.20
N GLU A 727 6.35 -52.33 14.13
CA GLU A 727 4.97 -52.78 13.84
C GLU A 727 3.96 -51.62 13.61
N GLU A 728 4.36 -50.34 13.72
CA GLU A 728 3.47 -49.19 13.40
C GLU A 728 3.71 -48.51 12.03
N GLY A 729 4.73 -48.94 11.28
CA GLY A 729 5.12 -48.32 10.00
C GLY A 729 4.28 -48.70 8.77
N GLU A 730 3.46 -49.75 8.84
CA GLU A 730 2.65 -50.20 7.69
C GLU A 730 1.19 -49.75 7.73
N LYS A 731 0.66 -49.30 8.88
CA LYS A 731 -0.69 -48.71 8.95
C LYS A 731 -0.73 -47.22 8.58
N ILE A 732 0.35 -46.48 8.85
CA ILE A 732 0.43 -45.04 8.58
C ILE A 732 0.61 -44.73 7.08
N LYS A 733 1.06 -45.71 6.27
CA LYS A 733 1.14 -45.54 4.81
C LYS A 733 -0.19 -45.73 4.09
N GLU A 734 -1.04 -46.65 4.55
CA GLU A 734 -2.37 -46.85 3.96
C GLU A 734 -3.37 -45.75 4.38
N GLU A 735 -3.26 -45.19 5.59
CA GLU A 735 -4.14 -44.08 6.02
C GLU A 735 -3.77 -42.73 5.38
N ASN A 736 -2.47 -42.49 5.08
CA ASN A 736 -2.04 -41.28 4.36
C ASN A 736 -2.37 -41.32 2.85
N GLU A 737 -2.38 -42.49 2.20
CA GLU A 737 -2.80 -42.59 0.78
C GLU A 737 -4.32 -42.45 0.60
N VAL A 738 -5.10 -42.67 1.66
CA VAL A 738 -6.55 -42.43 1.65
C VAL A 738 -6.89 -40.96 1.96
N GLN A 739 -6.16 -40.30 2.86
CA GLN A 739 -6.31 -38.85 3.10
C GLN A 739 -5.85 -37.98 1.93
N VAL A 740 -4.82 -38.39 1.18
CA VAL A 740 -4.41 -37.67 -0.05
C VAL A 740 -5.44 -37.81 -1.18
N LYS A 741 -6.23 -38.90 -1.19
CA LYS A 741 -7.36 -39.04 -2.13
C LYS A 741 -8.62 -38.30 -1.69
N GLU A 742 -8.90 -38.21 -0.39
CA GLU A 742 -10.05 -37.43 0.11
C GLU A 742 -9.78 -35.90 0.13
N GLU A 743 -8.51 -35.46 0.16
CA GLU A 743 -8.12 -34.06 -0.09
C GLU A 743 -8.09 -33.69 -1.59
N GLU A 744 -7.92 -34.66 -2.50
CA GLU A 744 -8.17 -34.46 -3.94
C GLU A 744 -9.68 -34.40 -4.26
N ASP A 745 -10.53 -35.13 -3.51
CA ASP A 745 -11.99 -35.20 -3.72
C ASP A 745 -12.81 -34.11 -2.98
N SER A 746 -12.20 -33.20 -2.22
CA SER A 746 -12.91 -32.11 -1.50
C SER A 746 -12.65 -30.69 -2.01
N LEU A 747 -11.95 -30.58 -3.15
CA LEU A 747 -11.97 -29.42 -4.05
C LEU A 747 -12.52 -29.83 -5.42
N GLU A 748 -13.58 -30.62 -5.44
CA GLU A 748 -14.46 -30.70 -6.61
C GLU A 748 -15.37 -29.46 -6.62
N GLU A 749 -14.78 -28.32 -6.99
CA GLU A 749 -15.50 -27.47 -7.93
C GLU A 749 -15.61 -28.30 -9.21
N GLU A 750 -16.78 -28.90 -9.44
CA GLU A 750 -17.23 -29.31 -10.78
C GLU A 750 -17.35 -28.05 -11.67
N GLU A 751 -16.28 -27.30 -11.87
CA GLU A 751 -16.22 -26.20 -12.84
C GLU A 751 -15.76 -26.73 -14.19
N ASP A 752 -16.76 -26.97 -15.04
CA ASP A 752 -16.74 -27.10 -16.50
C ASP A 752 -15.37 -27.47 -17.12
N GLU A 753 -15.23 -28.75 -17.45
CA GLU A 753 -14.08 -29.38 -18.11
C GLU A 753 -13.65 -28.76 -19.46
N MET A 754 -14.31 -27.70 -19.94
CA MET A 754 -14.08 -27.00 -21.22
C MET A 754 -14.01 -25.46 -21.14
N SER A 755 -13.91 -24.82 -19.97
CA SER A 755 -13.92 -23.34 -19.89
C SER A 755 -12.67 -22.70 -20.54
N GLU A 756 -12.88 -21.73 -21.43
CA GLU A 756 -11.82 -20.93 -22.04
C GLU A 756 -11.20 -19.97 -21.00
N LYS A 757 -9.87 -19.82 -21.03
CA LYS A 757 -9.11 -18.92 -20.15
C LYS A 757 -8.38 -17.84 -20.95
N PRO A 758 -8.32 -16.59 -20.45
CA PRO A 758 -7.71 -15.48 -21.18
C PRO A 758 -6.18 -15.46 -21.04
N ILE A 759 -5.45 -15.08 -22.09
CA ILE A 759 -3.99 -15.05 -22.12
C ILE A 759 -3.43 -13.83 -22.89
N CYS A 760 -2.45 -13.10 -22.33
CA CYS A 760 -1.89 -11.92 -22.98
C CYS A 760 -0.99 -12.26 -24.18
N PHE A 761 -0.94 -11.38 -25.19
CA PHE A 761 -0.08 -11.57 -26.37
C PHE A 761 1.41 -11.71 -26.06
N GLN A 762 1.92 -11.05 -25.01
CA GLN A 762 3.33 -11.22 -24.62
C GLN A 762 3.60 -12.67 -24.18
N CYS A 763 2.72 -13.25 -23.37
CA CYS A 763 2.82 -14.65 -22.94
C CYS A 763 2.70 -15.62 -24.12
N ILE A 764 1.80 -15.33 -25.08
CA ILE A 764 1.68 -16.12 -26.31
C ILE A 764 2.98 -16.10 -27.11
N ILE A 765 3.61 -14.93 -27.26
CA ILE A 765 4.87 -14.77 -28.00
C ILE A 765 6.01 -15.50 -27.27
N ASP A 766 6.18 -15.24 -25.97
CA ASP A 766 7.27 -15.76 -25.16
C ASP A 766 7.26 -17.29 -25.09
N ASN A 767 6.05 -17.89 -25.06
CA ASN A 767 5.86 -19.34 -24.94
C ASN A 767 5.47 -20.02 -26.27
N LYS A 768 5.40 -19.27 -27.38
CA LYS A 768 5.07 -19.76 -28.73
C LYS A 768 3.69 -20.44 -28.84
N LEU A 769 2.66 -19.85 -28.24
CA LEU A 769 1.35 -20.48 -28.02
C LEU A 769 0.30 -20.14 -29.08
N PHE A 770 0.67 -19.56 -30.22
CA PHE A 770 -0.30 -19.11 -31.23
C PHE A 770 -1.23 -20.23 -31.75
N GLY A 771 -0.79 -21.49 -31.75
CA GLY A 771 -1.61 -22.63 -32.18
C GLY A 771 -2.62 -23.10 -31.15
N GLU A 772 -2.54 -22.59 -29.92
CA GLU A 772 -3.40 -22.96 -28.79
C GLU A 772 -4.54 -21.95 -28.55
N ILE A 773 -4.61 -20.91 -29.37
CA ILE A 773 -5.61 -19.85 -29.25
C ILE A 773 -6.85 -20.25 -30.04
N THR A 774 -7.98 -20.31 -29.35
CA THR A 774 -9.27 -20.70 -29.92
C THR A 774 -9.99 -19.52 -30.57
N SER A 775 -10.01 -18.40 -29.87
CA SER A 775 -10.64 -17.14 -30.30
C SER A 775 -9.90 -15.93 -29.72
N VAL A 776 -10.22 -14.74 -30.23
CA VAL A 776 -9.82 -13.46 -29.67
C VAL A 776 -11.07 -12.61 -29.54
N SER A 777 -11.49 -12.29 -28.33
CA SER A 777 -12.55 -11.29 -28.15
C SER A 777 -11.98 -9.91 -28.42
N GLN A 778 -12.64 -9.13 -29.27
CA GLN A 778 -12.43 -7.70 -29.37
C GLN A 778 -13.53 -7.01 -28.57
N ARG A 779 -13.22 -6.02 -27.72
CA ARG A 779 -14.23 -5.33 -26.89
C ARG A 779 -14.77 -4.06 -27.52
N TYR A 780 -13.89 -3.29 -28.16
CA TYR A 780 -14.20 -2.01 -28.77
C TYR A 780 -13.71 -1.99 -30.21
N ASP A 781 -14.46 -1.35 -31.10
CA ASP A 781 -13.97 -1.09 -32.45
C ASP A 781 -12.78 -0.12 -32.40
N MET A 782 -11.75 -0.36 -33.22
CA MET A 782 -10.61 0.55 -33.28
C MET A 782 -11.06 1.97 -33.67
N ALA A 783 -12.03 2.10 -34.58
CA ALA A 783 -12.61 3.39 -34.94
C ALA A 783 -13.27 4.12 -33.76
N GLU A 784 -13.86 3.39 -32.81
CA GLU A 784 -14.43 3.97 -31.60
C GLU A 784 -13.34 4.47 -30.65
N LEU A 785 -12.29 3.68 -30.44
CA LEU A 785 -11.13 4.09 -29.63
C LEU A 785 -10.42 5.30 -30.24
N GLU A 786 -10.22 5.32 -31.55
CA GLU A 786 -9.63 6.44 -32.29
C GLU A 786 -10.49 7.72 -32.16
N ALA A 787 -11.80 7.62 -32.38
CA ALA A 787 -12.73 8.74 -32.25
C ALA A 787 -12.80 9.26 -30.81
N ALA A 788 -12.81 8.38 -29.82
CA ALA A 788 -12.80 8.74 -28.40
C ALA A 788 -11.51 9.46 -28.01
N PHE A 789 -10.35 8.94 -28.44
CA PHE A 789 -9.05 9.58 -28.19
C PHE A 789 -8.94 10.96 -28.83
N ASP A 790 -9.39 11.12 -30.08
CA ASP A 790 -9.39 12.40 -30.78
C ASP A 790 -10.44 13.37 -30.23
N GLY A 791 -11.53 12.88 -29.66
CA GLY A 791 -12.53 13.69 -28.95
C GLY A 791 -12.03 14.22 -27.61
N PHE A 792 -11.15 13.48 -26.93
CA PHE A 792 -10.61 13.82 -25.61
C PHE A 792 -9.40 14.76 -25.68
N LYS A 793 -9.55 15.95 -26.27
CA LYS A 793 -8.47 16.94 -26.44
C LYS A 793 -8.23 17.77 -25.19
N MET A 794 -6.99 18.27 -25.00
CA MET A 794 -6.63 19.23 -23.94
C MET A 794 -7.62 20.40 -23.87
#